data_AF-A0ABD0SA61-F1
#
_entry.id   AF-A0ABD0SA61-F1
#
_cell.length_a   1.000
_cell.length_b   1.000
_cell.length_c   1.000
_cell.angle_alpha   90.00
_cell.angle_beta   90.00
_cell.angle_gamma   90.00
#
_symmetry.space_group_name_H-M   'P 1'
#
loop_
_entity.id
_entity.type
_entity.pdbx_description
1 polymer ?
#
loop_
_entity_poly.entity_id
_entity_poly.type
_entity_poly.pdbx_seq_one_letter_code
_entity_poly.pdbx_strand_id
1 'polypeptide(L)'
;MVPMILEGNNLGQRHRHYNSLLKETLASNEGVTPDKISNDDNDIENFLKIDIASHNRDVNYILEVLKCKDLLYVTRAIKKSRWLITDSKYSHIVNPKYFHKELFPYMMSKAKSKLVLYVRLHLRDEKRVQVFYNYYKQFDNRHATKWLQYCPLQFALHEVHDNAVHVSKSTLKRLCRKSFEFLNKYATSSQVPEWDKQAHLKEVQFLVRHNTEEFLNFTDSCRDLYSSFLKTKYLKYIMKTCPLRILNNFHHYFYAVVIALFTHTVEFKFSRFIKYIDKDLMKQFLLDSSKNQELSERFKYHDDVLKQFLLKIEYSDRIEVIKAFYNLATDINCQGPDGLNLMFSAIENNVSFNNPRVFLWYQAMPFNVAFLEITKLIQKESNADVRLSMLETLLICAGPNFQDQSILLKYYHDRHINEPHKFKESFLNKFVSSVTYYKFDSEMWTILDNLFCSMEVYMNSSLSVTKCVEAIVVYKTIHDQTIPEIVEKKFNFETLIFYKNKVGATESEKLFKYLYNSQMKKLEVIGSNEKEYCAIVESLKNILNLVKDWGRNLIDYPVLISKMKECTKIKKQHNWDIDLSTLYNIHKPWRRHFFEDSLMLYPSELVLLNALKHDQNLLHLYQTEVDSIRYHDMKLLQPVLTKLKIYWSDTLAKEWINNYLVRLNEIGKQKNAIQSLAVLQSQKDFLNIAKQYIPQESKINWQEADEVEYYCRKYFAKNIHKVRPILDTDVVLWFANGDYLKFAVTALSATLANISPIDREAYASKLTNVPVSLQKHGIRMVLAKLGIEKIIPAFEKIWKSTTNPTIHTTLFLITHSLLRNQSSNTRILKLWTLLKIFIDNLTGSENPGIYKKMCNVGEVPWNIQSEYFMKGYLYFQTLPGNLAEKYSDAIISKASECTVEILDKMFIEDKILGSVEDFPSKSASVVTFFARYLLYLTDKKSIISLYERRVKPLYKTDYYSCINEKELIANLFSKLFDHITRNRTVPITLFKTLFNDFTKILSFPEDYVSLRMWELTCDLLEIFERHISEGEIISTAVLTDFGKACLKVLQRDIKLLAFPIPDFECVMRNLYFKLDFSQIHMLQIYKNMLGDQSTVESYFIVLNLLQDIEIKIYHTWYTQETEMRKELLDKLSSHPCKEVQVICRHYFHQHLPEVKLKSGEILPPDDSWK
;
A
#
# COMPACT_ATOMS: atom_id res chain seq x y z
N MET A 1 45.89 -25.55 -24.38
CA MET A 1 44.90 -26.28 -25.19
C MET A 1 44.18 -25.30 -26.09
N VAL A 2 43.77 -25.72 -27.28
CA VAL A 2 42.87 -24.92 -28.13
C VAL A 2 41.50 -24.86 -27.43
N PRO A 3 40.88 -23.68 -27.27
CA PRO A 3 39.60 -23.56 -26.59
C PRO A 3 38.50 -24.37 -27.30
N MET A 4 37.66 -25.06 -26.54
CA MET A 4 36.51 -25.80 -27.06
C MET A 4 35.51 -24.86 -27.74
N ILE A 5 35.19 -25.12 -29.02
CA ILE A 5 34.26 -24.31 -29.83
C ILE A 5 32.98 -25.09 -30.09
N LEU A 6 31.83 -24.45 -29.92
CA LEU A 6 30.53 -25.05 -30.23
C LEU A 6 30.10 -24.73 -31.67
N GLU A 7 29.81 -25.77 -32.46
CA GLU A 7 29.19 -25.65 -33.77
C GLU A 7 27.71 -25.24 -33.72
N GLY A 8 27.27 -24.50 -34.74
CA GLY A 8 25.89 -24.07 -34.95
C GLY A 8 25.70 -22.56 -35.08
N ASN A 9 24.67 -22.18 -35.83
CA ASN A 9 24.33 -20.79 -36.19
C ASN A 9 23.32 -20.15 -35.22
N ASN A 10 22.79 -20.91 -34.26
CA ASN A 10 21.90 -20.40 -33.24
C ASN A 10 22.08 -21.14 -31.90
N LEU A 11 21.52 -20.57 -30.84
CA LEU A 11 21.64 -21.09 -29.48
C LEU A 11 21.15 -22.54 -29.35
N GLY A 12 20.09 -22.91 -30.09
CA GLY A 12 19.53 -24.25 -30.08
C GLY A 12 20.49 -25.29 -30.66
N GLN A 13 21.10 -25.00 -31.80
CA GLN A 13 22.11 -25.85 -32.43
C GLN A 13 23.36 -26.00 -31.56
N ARG A 14 23.90 -24.88 -31.03
CA ARG A 14 25.06 -24.92 -30.12
C ARG A 14 24.78 -25.71 -28.85
N HIS A 15 23.56 -25.64 -28.29
CA HIS A 15 23.15 -26.49 -27.16
C HIS A 15 23.09 -27.97 -27.53
N ARG A 16 22.64 -28.32 -28.74
CA ARG A 16 22.64 -29.72 -29.21
C ARG A 16 24.06 -30.23 -29.37
N HIS A 17 24.96 -29.45 -29.96
CA HIS A 17 26.36 -29.82 -30.09
C HIS A 17 27.03 -30.01 -28.72
N TYR A 18 26.85 -29.07 -27.78
CA TYR A 18 27.31 -29.23 -26.40
C TYR A 18 26.81 -30.54 -25.75
N ASN A 19 25.54 -30.87 -25.94
CA ASN A 19 24.99 -32.11 -25.39
C ASN A 19 25.54 -33.36 -26.09
N SER A 20 25.92 -33.29 -27.37
CA SER A 20 26.61 -34.38 -28.08
C SER A 20 27.98 -34.62 -27.47
N LEU A 21 28.78 -33.56 -27.32
CA LEU A 21 30.11 -33.62 -26.73
C LEU A 21 30.08 -34.18 -25.30
N LEU A 22 29.10 -33.76 -24.50
CA LEU A 22 28.90 -34.33 -23.17
C LEU A 22 28.58 -35.84 -23.22
N LYS A 23 27.73 -36.28 -24.15
CA LYS A 23 27.40 -37.72 -24.30
C LYS A 23 28.60 -38.52 -24.78
N GLU A 24 29.36 -38.01 -25.75
CA GLU A 24 30.57 -38.64 -26.28
C GLU A 24 31.62 -38.78 -25.18
N THR A 25 31.86 -37.72 -24.41
CA THR A 25 32.81 -37.74 -23.29
C THR A 25 32.39 -38.71 -22.18
N LEU A 26 31.09 -38.88 -21.94
CA LEU A 26 30.58 -39.86 -20.98
C LEU A 26 30.63 -41.29 -21.52
N ALA A 27 30.49 -41.48 -22.83
CA ALA A 27 30.52 -42.79 -23.49
C ALA A 27 31.95 -43.34 -23.63
N SER A 28 32.98 -42.48 -23.68
CA SER A 28 34.38 -42.90 -23.72
C SER A 28 34.89 -43.57 -22.43
N ASN A 29 34.05 -43.68 -21.40
CA ASN A 29 34.14 -44.61 -20.24
C ASN A 29 35.45 -44.69 -19.43
N GLU A 30 36.43 -43.83 -19.67
CA GLU A 30 37.52 -43.63 -18.74
C GLU A 30 36.97 -42.85 -17.54
N GLY A 31 37.26 -43.30 -16.32
CA GLY A 31 36.93 -42.62 -15.07
C GLY A 31 37.69 -41.31 -14.89
N VAL A 32 37.65 -40.43 -15.91
CA VAL A 32 38.30 -39.13 -15.96
C VAL A 32 37.62 -38.26 -14.90
N THR A 33 38.26 -38.17 -13.75
CA THR A 33 38.04 -37.07 -12.82
C THR A 33 38.46 -35.79 -13.54
N PRO A 34 37.54 -34.85 -13.82
CA PRO A 34 37.92 -33.62 -14.48
C PRO A 34 38.89 -32.83 -13.59
N ASP A 35 39.84 -32.15 -14.22
CA ASP A 35 40.72 -31.23 -13.52
C ASP A 35 39.93 -30.08 -12.88
N LYS A 36 40.54 -29.44 -11.88
CA LYS A 36 39.94 -28.27 -11.20
C LYS A 36 39.49 -27.21 -12.21
N ILE A 37 38.45 -26.47 -11.84
CA ILE A 37 38.02 -25.30 -12.59
C ILE A 37 39.20 -24.34 -12.75
N SER A 38 39.44 -23.96 -14.00
CA SER A 38 40.49 -23.01 -14.38
C SER A 38 39.84 -21.73 -14.88
N ASN A 39 40.42 -20.58 -14.49
CA ASN A 39 39.97 -19.28 -14.97
C ASN A 39 40.47 -18.96 -16.38
N ASP A 40 41.44 -19.73 -16.87
CA ASP A 40 41.98 -19.62 -18.24
C ASP A 40 41.14 -20.45 -19.23
N ASP A 41 40.39 -21.44 -18.74
CA ASP A 41 39.45 -22.24 -19.52
C ASP A 41 38.21 -21.43 -19.88
N ASN A 42 37.61 -21.73 -21.02
CA ASN A 42 36.38 -21.05 -21.42
C ASN A 42 35.16 -21.53 -20.59
N ASP A 43 34.05 -20.77 -20.62
CA ASP A 43 32.84 -21.09 -19.84
C ASP A 43 32.27 -22.49 -20.22
N ILE A 44 32.45 -22.94 -21.47
CA ILE A 44 31.93 -24.22 -21.98
C ILE A 44 32.74 -25.42 -21.46
N GLU A 45 34.06 -25.33 -21.44
CA GLU A 45 34.95 -26.35 -20.88
C GLU A 45 34.67 -26.56 -19.39
N ASN A 46 34.58 -25.46 -18.64
CA ASN A 46 34.21 -25.50 -17.23
C ASN A 46 32.80 -26.07 -17.02
N PHE A 47 31.85 -25.79 -17.93
CA PHE A 47 30.53 -26.43 -17.88
C PHE A 47 30.60 -27.94 -18.12
N LEU A 48 31.40 -28.39 -19.08
CA LEU A 48 31.59 -29.80 -19.38
C LEU A 48 32.18 -30.52 -18.17
N LYS A 49 33.24 -29.97 -17.57
CA LYS A 49 33.85 -30.50 -16.33
C LYS A 49 32.84 -30.65 -15.19
N ILE A 50 32.04 -29.61 -14.93
CA ILE A 50 31.00 -29.64 -13.90
C ILE A 50 29.92 -30.68 -14.21
N ASP A 51 29.47 -30.76 -15.45
CA ASP A 51 28.43 -31.68 -15.88
C ASP A 51 28.91 -33.15 -15.81
N ILE A 52 30.16 -33.43 -16.18
CA ILE A 52 30.80 -34.75 -16.06
C ILE A 52 30.94 -35.14 -14.59
N ALA A 53 31.54 -34.28 -13.75
CA ALA A 53 31.66 -34.54 -12.32
C ALA A 53 30.28 -34.77 -11.65
N SER A 54 29.27 -34.02 -12.08
CA SER A 54 27.91 -34.20 -11.60
C SER A 54 27.29 -35.52 -12.05
N HIS A 55 27.55 -35.96 -13.29
CA HIS A 55 27.10 -37.25 -13.80
C HIS A 55 27.76 -38.42 -13.06
N ASN A 56 29.09 -38.35 -12.87
CA ASN A 56 29.90 -39.34 -12.16
C ASN A 56 29.69 -39.31 -10.63
N ARG A 57 28.90 -38.34 -10.14
CA ARG A 57 28.64 -38.09 -8.72
C ARG A 57 29.90 -37.86 -7.89
N ASP A 58 30.89 -37.19 -8.46
CA ASP A 58 32.10 -36.76 -7.75
C ASP A 58 31.73 -35.66 -6.74
N VAL A 59 31.52 -36.08 -5.50
CA VAL A 59 31.13 -35.19 -4.39
C VAL A 59 32.19 -34.14 -4.13
N ASN A 60 33.47 -34.54 -4.08
CA ASN A 60 34.56 -33.66 -3.69
C ASN A 60 34.74 -32.55 -4.72
N TYR A 61 34.70 -32.91 -6.01
CA TYR A 61 34.75 -31.92 -7.08
C TYR A 61 33.60 -30.91 -6.96
N ILE A 62 32.36 -31.39 -6.81
CA ILE A 62 31.20 -30.50 -6.71
C ILE A 62 31.30 -29.59 -5.48
N LEU A 63 31.75 -30.10 -4.33
CA LEU A 63 31.95 -29.28 -3.12
C LEU A 63 33.01 -28.19 -3.33
N GLU A 64 34.09 -28.48 -4.05
CA GLU A 64 35.08 -27.46 -4.42
C GLU A 64 34.49 -26.43 -5.39
N VAL A 65 33.70 -26.84 -6.39
CA VAL A 65 33.02 -25.92 -7.30
C VAL A 65 32.06 -24.98 -6.55
N LEU A 66 31.40 -25.45 -5.49
CA LEU A 66 30.53 -24.62 -4.66
C LEU A 66 31.29 -23.49 -3.93
N LYS A 67 32.61 -23.62 -3.76
CA LYS A 67 33.50 -22.61 -3.15
C LYS A 67 34.06 -21.61 -4.17
N CYS A 68 33.85 -21.82 -5.48
CA CYS A 68 34.37 -20.93 -6.52
C CYS A 68 33.84 -19.50 -6.43
N LYS A 69 34.65 -18.53 -6.90
CA LYS A 69 34.31 -17.09 -6.97
C LYS A 69 33.42 -16.73 -8.17
N ASP A 70 33.04 -17.70 -9.00
CA ASP A 70 32.10 -17.49 -10.12
C ASP A 70 30.72 -18.10 -9.82
N LEU A 71 29.72 -17.23 -9.71
CA LEU A 71 28.34 -17.62 -9.41
C LEU A 71 27.69 -18.42 -10.56
N LEU A 72 28.19 -18.33 -11.80
CA LEU A 72 27.69 -19.12 -12.93
C LEU A 72 28.01 -20.60 -12.71
N TYR A 73 29.27 -20.91 -12.43
CA TYR A 73 29.75 -22.29 -12.18
C TYR A 73 29.08 -22.88 -10.95
N VAL A 74 29.04 -22.13 -9.84
CA VAL A 74 28.30 -22.54 -8.63
C VAL A 74 26.84 -22.84 -8.96
N THR A 75 26.16 -21.97 -9.74
CA THR A 75 24.75 -22.18 -10.10
C THR A 75 24.57 -23.42 -10.99
N ARG A 76 25.52 -23.71 -11.90
CA ARG A 76 25.50 -24.91 -12.73
C ARG A 76 25.65 -26.16 -11.87
N ALA A 77 26.64 -26.21 -10.99
CA ALA A 77 26.89 -27.31 -10.07
C ALA A 77 25.69 -27.60 -9.16
N ILE A 78 25.10 -26.56 -8.55
CA ILE A 78 23.88 -26.69 -7.73
C ILE A 78 22.75 -27.35 -8.52
N LYS A 79 22.50 -26.89 -9.76
CA LYS A 79 21.38 -27.37 -10.57
C LYS A 79 21.58 -28.79 -11.10
N LYS A 80 22.81 -29.16 -11.42
CA LYS A 80 23.14 -30.46 -12.00
C LYS A 80 23.26 -31.54 -10.93
N SER A 81 23.81 -31.19 -9.77
CA SER A 81 24.01 -32.12 -8.65
C SER A 81 22.80 -32.21 -7.71
N ARG A 82 21.58 -32.25 -8.28
CA ARG A 82 20.35 -32.41 -7.48
C ARG A 82 20.39 -33.68 -6.61
N TRP A 83 21.06 -34.72 -7.09
CA TRP A 83 21.27 -35.97 -6.38
C TRP A 83 21.91 -35.78 -5.00
N LEU A 84 22.78 -34.77 -4.82
CA LEU A 84 23.45 -34.49 -3.55
C LEU A 84 22.43 -34.10 -2.45
N ILE A 85 21.28 -33.56 -2.85
CA ILE A 85 20.21 -33.11 -1.96
C ILE A 85 19.20 -34.23 -1.74
N THR A 86 18.77 -34.88 -2.82
CA THR A 86 17.64 -35.82 -2.80
C THR A 86 18.01 -37.22 -2.33
N ASP A 87 19.26 -37.66 -2.55
CA ASP A 87 19.71 -39.00 -2.18
C ASP A 87 20.14 -39.04 -0.70
N SER A 88 19.64 -40.02 0.05
CA SER A 88 19.80 -40.10 1.52
C SER A 88 21.25 -40.39 1.92
N LYS A 89 22.05 -41.05 1.05
CA LYS A 89 23.46 -41.35 1.34
C LYS A 89 24.32 -40.10 1.55
N TYR A 90 23.93 -38.95 1.00
CA TYR A 90 24.64 -37.68 1.16
C TYR A 90 24.04 -36.78 2.27
N SER A 91 23.16 -37.32 3.12
CA SER A 91 22.58 -36.59 4.25
C SER A 91 23.62 -36.03 5.23
N HIS A 92 24.76 -36.72 5.37
CA HIS A 92 25.90 -36.27 6.18
C HIS A 92 26.62 -35.02 5.61
N ILE A 93 26.41 -34.70 4.32
CA ILE A 93 26.91 -33.48 3.65
C ILE A 93 25.82 -32.41 3.60
N VAL A 94 24.61 -32.78 3.14
CA VAL A 94 23.47 -31.85 3.04
C VAL A 94 22.68 -31.86 4.34
N ASN A 95 23.27 -31.20 5.34
CA ASN A 95 22.68 -30.87 6.63
C ASN A 95 23.24 -29.52 7.13
N PRO A 96 22.55 -28.83 8.05
CA PRO A 96 22.96 -27.49 8.46
C PRO A 96 24.31 -27.44 9.19
N LYS A 97 24.69 -28.51 9.93
CA LYS A 97 25.97 -28.54 10.66
C LYS A 97 27.15 -28.60 9.69
N TYR A 98 27.13 -29.52 8.73
CA TYR A 98 28.16 -29.63 7.70
C TYR A 98 28.25 -28.33 6.89
N PHE A 99 27.10 -27.80 6.45
CA PHE A 99 27.07 -26.53 5.75
C PHE A 99 27.71 -25.39 6.54
N HIS A 100 27.41 -25.26 7.83
CA HIS A 100 27.95 -24.17 8.65
C HIS A 100 29.45 -24.30 8.92
N LYS A 101 29.95 -25.53 9.13
CA LYS A 101 31.34 -25.78 9.50
C LYS A 101 32.28 -25.95 8.30
N GLU A 102 31.89 -26.74 7.31
CA GLU A 102 32.80 -27.20 6.26
C GLU A 102 32.67 -26.41 4.95
N LEU A 103 31.49 -25.86 4.66
CA LEU A 103 31.20 -25.28 3.34
C LEU A 103 30.98 -23.76 3.35
N PHE A 104 30.04 -23.27 4.14
CA PHE A 104 29.68 -21.85 4.20
C PHE A 104 30.83 -20.88 4.54
N PRO A 105 31.85 -21.26 5.34
CA PRO A 105 33.00 -20.37 5.58
C PRO A 105 33.78 -20.00 4.32
N TYR A 106 33.74 -20.86 3.30
CA TYR A 106 34.47 -20.69 2.03
C TYR A 106 33.56 -20.21 0.88
N MET A 107 32.23 -20.31 1.03
CA MET A 107 31.29 -19.89 -0.02
C MET A 107 31.06 -18.37 -0.03
N MET A 108 30.89 -17.82 -1.23
CA MET A 108 30.33 -16.48 -1.41
C MET A 108 28.91 -16.35 -0.81
N SER A 109 28.55 -15.16 -0.33
CA SER A 109 27.23 -14.92 0.30
C SER A 109 26.05 -15.26 -0.64
N LYS A 110 26.15 -14.87 -1.92
CA LYS A 110 25.13 -15.17 -2.93
C LYS A 110 25.10 -16.67 -3.26
N ALA A 111 26.25 -17.33 -3.30
CA ALA A 111 26.36 -18.77 -3.51
C ALA A 111 25.67 -19.55 -2.38
N LYS A 112 25.96 -19.21 -1.12
CA LYS A 112 25.28 -19.75 0.07
C LYS A 112 23.76 -19.58 -0.03
N SER A 113 23.30 -18.38 -0.34
CA SER A 113 21.86 -18.08 -0.45
C SER A 113 21.18 -18.90 -1.54
N LYS A 114 21.86 -19.10 -2.68
CA LYS A 114 21.38 -19.96 -3.77
C LYS A 114 21.31 -21.43 -3.37
N LEU A 115 22.36 -21.96 -2.73
CA LEU A 115 22.39 -23.35 -2.27
C LEU A 115 21.27 -23.61 -1.27
N VAL A 116 21.13 -22.77 -0.24
CA VAL A 116 20.05 -22.89 0.77
C VAL A 116 18.67 -22.84 0.13
N LEU A 117 18.45 -21.89 -0.80
CA LEU A 117 17.19 -21.81 -1.53
C LEU A 117 16.93 -23.09 -2.33
N TYR A 118 17.93 -23.60 -3.04
CA TYR A 118 17.81 -24.79 -3.87
C TYR A 118 17.55 -26.05 -3.02
N VAL A 119 18.25 -26.21 -1.90
CA VAL A 119 17.99 -27.27 -0.91
C VAL A 119 16.55 -27.19 -0.41
N ARG A 120 16.08 -26.01 0.02
CA ARG A 120 14.68 -25.85 0.46
C ARG A 120 13.65 -26.17 -0.63
N LEU A 121 13.98 -25.88 -1.90
CA LEU A 121 13.09 -26.17 -3.01
C LEU A 121 13.05 -27.65 -3.39
N HIS A 122 14.09 -28.45 -3.09
CA HIS A 122 14.21 -29.83 -3.59
C HIS A 122 14.31 -30.90 -2.50
N LEU A 123 14.65 -30.57 -1.26
CA LEU A 123 14.61 -31.48 -0.13
C LEU A 123 13.15 -31.76 0.25
N ARG A 124 12.78 -33.04 0.34
CA ARG A 124 11.42 -33.50 0.65
C ARG A 124 11.35 -34.44 1.85
N ASP A 125 12.49 -34.94 2.32
CA ASP A 125 12.58 -35.74 3.53
C ASP A 125 12.22 -34.87 4.75
N GLU A 126 11.10 -35.20 5.40
CA GLU A 126 10.54 -34.37 6.47
C GLU A 126 11.46 -34.26 7.69
N LYS A 127 12.14 -35.35 8.06
CA LYS A 127 13.06 -35.38 9.21
C LYS A 127 14.26 -34.47 8.93
N ARG A 128 14.84 -34.55 7.74
CA ARG A 128 15.97 -33.69 7.35
C ARG A 128 15.56 -32.21 7.26
N VAL A 129 14.37 -31.91 6.75
CA VAL A 129 13.84 -30.53 6.71
C VAL A 129 13.63 -29.99 8.13
N GLN A 130 13.10 -30.80 9.04
CA GLN A 130 12.94 -30.44 10.44
C GLN A 130 14.29 -30.13 11.12
N VAL A 131 15.36 -30.86 10.79
CA VAL A 131 16.73 -30.54 11.26
C VAL A 131 17.18 -29.15 10.80
N PHE A 132 16.90 -28.76 9.54
CA PHE A 132 17.17 -27.39 9.08
C PHE A 132 16.34 -26.36 9.84
N TYR A 133 15.04 -26.62 10.05
CA TYR A 133 14.17 -25.74 10.83
C TYR A 133 14.73 -25.52 12.25
N ASN A 134 15.00 -26.59 12.99
CA ASN A 134 15.50 -26.54 14.36
C ASN A 134 16.84 -25.80 14.44
N TYR A 135 17.73 -26.00 13.47
CA TYR A 135 19.00 -25.29 13.41
C TYR A 135 18.82 -23.79 13.24
N TYR A 136 17.98 -23.36 12.28
CA TYR A 136 17.78 -21.92 12.03
C TYR A 136 16.96 -21.23 13.12
N LYS A 137 16.05 -21.95 13.80
CA LYS A 137 15.24 -21.40 14.91
C LYS A 137 16.10 -20.86 16.05
N GLN A 138 17.29 -21.43 16.27
CA GLN A 138 18.24 -20.95 17.29
C GLN A 138 18.79 -19.54 17.04
N PHE A 139 18.70 -19.04 15.79
CA PHE A 139 19.32 -17.78 15.39
C PHE A 139 18.34 -16.78 14.75
N ASP A 140 17.34 -17.26 14.01
CA ASP A 140 16.38 -16.44 13.26
C ASP A 140 15.07 -17.21 13.03
N ASN A 141 14.08 -16.97 13.89
CA ASN A 141 12.75 -17.57 13.80
C ASN A 141 12.08 -17.31 12.44
N ARG A 142 12.22 -16.10 11.90
CA ARG A 142 11.60 -15.72 10.62
C ARG A 142 12.28 -16.43 9.44
N HIS A 143 13.56 -16.76 9.54
CA HIS A 143 14.22 -17.60 8.55
C HIS A 143 13.81 -19.07 8.68
N ALA A 144 13.68 -19.56 9.91
CA ALA A 144 13.28 -20.93 10.22
C ALA A 144 11.89 -21.26 9.63
N THR A 145 10.90 -20.38 9.76
CA THR A 145 9.52 -20.61 9.27
C THR A 145 9.44 -20.95 7.77
N LYS A 146 10.44 -20.54 6.97
CA LYS A 146 10.50 -20.86 5.53
C LYS A 146 10.64 -22.37 5.26
N TRP A 147 11.12 -23.15 6.23
CA TRP A 147 11.31 -24.60 6.11
C TRP A 147 10.06 -25.41 6.43
N LEU A 148 9.06 -24.82 7.11
CA LEU A 148 7.87 -25.51 7.61
C LEU A 148 7.07 -26.25 6.52
N GLN A 149 7.13 -25.79 5.26
CA GLN A 149 6.36 -26.36 4.15
C GLN A 149 6.57 -27.88 3.98
N TYR A 150 7.78 -28.36 4.26
CA TYR A 150 8.15 -29.77 4.11
C TYR A 150 8.52 -30.44 5.43
N CYS A 151 8.22 -29.81 6.57
CA CYS A 151 8.30 -30.47 7.88
C CYS A 151 7.12 -31.45 8.06
N PRO A 152 7.21 -32.38 9.04
CA PRO A 152 6.07 -33.20 9.44
C PRO A 152 4.87 -32.32 9.80
N LEU A 153 3.67 -32.72 9.36
CA LEU A 153 2.46 -31.88 9.44
C LEU A 153 2.18 -31.42 10.88
N GLN A 154 2.16 -32.37 11.84
CA GLN A 154 1.86 -32.06 13.25
C GLN A 154 2.89 -31.11 13.87
N PHE A 155 4.18 -31.34 13.59
CA PHE A 155 5.24 -30.44 14.00
C PHE A 155 5.05 -29.03 13.41
N ALA A 156 4.75 -28.94 12.12
CA ALA A 156 4.58 -27.64 11.47
C ALA A 156 3.35 -26.87 11.99
N LEU A 157 2.24 -27.57 12.28
CA LEU A 157 1.03 -26.96 12.85
C LEU A 157 1.29 -26.38 14.24
N HIS A 158 1.99 -27.14 15.10
CA HIS A 158 2.43 -26.69 16.41
C HIS A 158 3.31 -25.43 16.29
N GLU A 159 4.30 -25.45 15.40
CA GLU A 159 5.21 -24.32 15.21
C GLU A 159 4.53 -23.07 14.63
N VAL A 160 3.49 -23.22 13.80
CA VAL A 160 2.71 -22.08 13.30
C VAL A 160 1.87 -21.45 14.42
N HIS A 161 1.31 -22.25 15.32
CA HIS A 161 0.55 -21.76 16.46
C HIS A 161 1.42 -20.95 17.43
N ASP A 162 2.57 -21.52 17.81
CA ASP A 162 3.44 -20.97 18.85
C ASP A 162 4.32 -19.82 18.38
N ASN A 163 4.54 -19.70 17.06
CA ASN A 163 5.41 -18.70 16.47
C ASN A 163 4.70 -17.93 15.33
N ALA A 164 3.39 -17.74 15.43
CA ALA A 164 2.55 -17.16 14.38
C ALA A 164 3.04 -15.76 13.94
N VAL A 165 3.50 -14.94 14.89
CA VAL A 165 4.05 -13.59 14.63
C VAL A 165 5.27 -13.58 13.68
N HIS A 166 5.96 -14.72 13.53
CA HIS A 166 7.11 -14.87 12.65
C HIS A 166 6.78 -15.46 11.28
N VAL A 167 5.53 -15.90 11.05
CA VAL A 167 5.08 -16.48 9.79
C VAL A 167 4.73 -15.38 8.80
N SER A 168 5.44 -15.32 7.66
CA SER A 168 5.14 -14.34 6.62
C SER A 168 3.93 -14.72 5.78
N LYS A 169 3.22 -13.73 5.21
CA LYS A 169 2.14 -13.89 4.20
C LYS A 169 2.44 -14.94 3.14
N SER A 170 3.65 -14.90 2.57
CA SER A 170 4.10 -15.85 1.54
C SER A 170 4.32 -17.27 2.06
N THR A 171 4.69 -17.43 3.33
CA THR A 171 4.89 -18.72 3.99
C THR A 171 3.54 -19.32 4.35
N LEU A 172 2.65 -18.55 4.99
CA LEU A 172 1.29 -18.98 5.29
C LEU A 172 0.56 -19.44 4.04
N LYS A 173 0.61 -18.66 2.95
CA LYS A 173 0.04 -19.05 1.65
C LYS A 173 0.51 -20.41 1.14
N ARG A 174 1.78 -20.76 1.34
CA ARG A 174 2.34 -22.06 0.94
C ARG A 174 1.90 -23.18 1.86
N LEU A 175 1.81 -22.91 3.17
CA LEU A 175 1.34 -23.88 4.17
C LEU A 175 -0.14 -24.19 3.97
N CYS A 176 -0.96 -23.17 3.72
CA CYS A 176 -2.37 -23.32 3.39
C CYS A 176 -2.63 -24.10 2.10
N ARG A 177 -1.68 -24.17 1.16
CA ARG A 177 -1.78 -25.09 0.01
C ARG A 177 -1.60 -26.57 0.39
N LYS A 178 -1.02 -26.86 1.56
CA LYS A 178 -0.83 -28.21 2.10
C LYS A 178 -2.01 -28.63 2.98
N SER A 179 -2.47 -27.76 3.87
CA SER A 179 -3.62 -28.02 4.76
C SER A 179 -4.32 -26.72 5.16
N PHE A 180 -5.65 -26.75 5.24
CA PHE A 180 -6.45 -25.65 5.77
C PHE A 180 -6.16 -25.38 7.26
N GLU A 181 -5.80 -26.41 8.02
CA GLU A 181 -5.54 -26.32 9.48
C GLU A 181 -4.47 -25.29 9.84
N PHE A 182 -3.54 -24.99 8.94
CA PHE A 182 -2.55 -23.93 9.14
C PHE A 182 -3.18 -22.55 9.27
N LEU A 183 -4.27 -22.29 8.55
CA LEU A 183 -5.02 -21.05 8.68
C LEU A 183 -5.68 -20.98 10.06
N ASN A 184 -6.31 -22.06 10.50
CA ASN A 184 -6.92 -22.15 11.83
C ASN A 184 -5.87 -21.89 12.93
N LYS A 185 -4.74 -22.62 12.92
CA LYS A 185 -3.67 -22.45 13.91
C LYS A 185 -3.07 -21.04 13.91
N TYR A 186 -2.92 -20.44 12.73
CA TYR A 186 -2.43 -19.06 12.62
C TYR A 186 -3.43 -18.06 13.21
N ALA A 187 -4.71 -18.22 12.89
CA ALA A 187 -5.72 -17.25 13.24
C ALA A 187 -6.20 -17.33 14.71
N THR A 188 -6.14 -18.52 15.32
CA THR A 188 -6.40 -18.71 16.76
C THR A 188 -5.22 -18.30 17.64
N SER A 189 -4.06 -17.95 17.06
CA SER A 189 -2.92 -17.52 17.84
C SER A 189 -3.17 -16.15 18.46
N SER A 190 -3.05 -16.05 19.78
CA SER A 190 -3.14 -14.80 20.54
C SER A 190 -1.97 -13.84 20.27
N GLN A 191 -0.91 -14.31 19.60
CA GLN A 191 0.29 -13.53 19.31
C GLN A 191 0.14 -12.59 18.09
N VAL A 192 -0.90 -12.76 17.27
CA VAL A 192 -1.08 -12.00 16.02
C VAL A 192 -2.18 -10.96 16.20
N PRO A 193 -1.89 -9.66 16.04
CA PRO A 193 -2.89 -8.62 16.06
C PRO A 193 -3.93 -8.79 14.93
N GLU A 194 -5.18 -8.41 15.18
CA GLU A 194 -6.30 -8.62 14.26
C GLU A 194 -6.07 -7.96 12.88
N TRP A 195 -5.45 -6.78 12.85
CA TRP A 195 -5.10 -6.08 11.61
C TRP A 195 -4.12 -6.87 10.73
N ASP A 196 -3.19 -7.63 11.32
CA ASP A 196 -2.23 -8.43 10.55
C ASP A 196 -2.89 -9.72 10.01
N LYS A 197 -3.85 -10.28 10.76
CA LYS A 197 -4.68 -11.41 10.29
C LYS A 197 -5.42 -11.05 9.00
N GLN A 198 -6.01 -9.85 8.89
CA GLN A 198 -6.71 -9.43 7.67
C GLN A 198 -5.78 -9.41 6.45
N ALA A 199 -4.55 -8.90 6.64
CA ALA A 199 -3.56 -8.79 5.58
C ALA A 199 -3.07 -10.17 5.10
N HIS A 200 -3.04 -11.16 6.00
CA HIS A 200 -2.71 -12.55 5.70
C HIS A 200 -3.87 -13.28 5.00
N LEU A 201 -5.11 -13.02 5.40
CA LEU A 201 -6.32 -13.60 4.79
C LEU A 201 -6.46 -13.27 3.31
N LYS A 202 -6.06 -12.07 2.90
CA LYS A 202 -6.01 -11.65 1.49
C LYS A 202 -5.18 -12.59 0.60
N GLU A 203 -4.14 -13.21 1.14
CA GLU A 203 -3.25 -14.10 0.38
C GLU A 203 -3.75 -15.55 0.27
N VAL A 204 -4.68 -15.96 1.13
CA VAL A 204 -5.19 -17.34 1.23
C VAL A 204 -6.60 -17.54 0.68
N GLN A 205 -7.22 -16.52 0.08
CA GLN A 205 -8.57 -16.62 -0.53
C GLN A 205 -8.72 -17.69 -1.62
N PHE A 206 -7.63 -18.24 -2.14
CA PHE A 206 -7.72 -19.38 -3.05
C PHE A 206 -8.38 -20.60 -2.38
N LEU A 207 -8.35 -20.68 -1.03
CA LEU A 207 -9.04 -21.69 -0.23
C LEU A 207 -10.56 -21.65 -0.36
N VAL A 208 -11.15 -20.50 -0.71
CA VAL A 208 -12.62 -20.36 -0.88
C VAL A 208 -13.21 -21.42 -1.80
N ARG A 209 -12.47 -21.88 -2.82
CA ARG A 209 -12.95 -22.88 -3.78
C ARG A 209 -12.76 -24.34 -3.33
N HIS A 210 -11.91 -24.58 -2.34
CA HIS A 210 -11.51 -25.92 -1.92
C HIS A 210 -12.03 -26.26 -0.51
N ASN A 211 -12.22 -25.25 0.33
CA ASN A 211 -12.64 -25.36 1.72
C ASN A 211 -13.68 -24.27 2.01
N THR A 212 -14.76 -24.22 1.21
CA THR A 212 -15.73 -23.11 1.24
C THR A 212 -16.36 -22.93 2.62
N GLU A 213 -16.94 -24.00 3.19
CA GLU A 213 -17.59 -23.94 4.51
C GLU A 213 -16.61 -23.54 5.62
N GLU A 214 -15.44 -24.16 5.69
CA GLU A 214 -14.44 -23.86 6.72
C GLU A 214 -13.90 -22.43 6.59
N PHE A 215 -13.66 -21.97 5.36
CA PHE A 215 -13.22 -20.60 5.11
C PHE A 215 -14.31 -19.59 5.50
N LEU A 216 -15.57 -19.87 5.17
CA LEU A 216 -16.67 -18.99 5.54
C LEU A 216 -16.96 -19.01 7.05
N ASN A 217 -16.86 -20.18 7.71
CA ASN A 217 -16.96 -20.29 9.18
C ASN A 217 -15.90 -19.43 9.84
N PHE A 218 -14.68 -19.49 9.31
CA PHE A 218 -13.59 -18.66 9.78
C PHE A 218 -13.88 -17.17 9.56
N THR A 219 -14.27 -16.75 8.35
CA THR A 219 -14.50 -15.32 8.07
C THR A 219 -15.69 -14.74 8.83
N ASP A 220 -16.76 -15.52 8.99
CA ASP A 220 -17.96 -15.13 9.75
C ASP A 220 -17.65 -14.99 11.25
N SER A 221 -16.64 -15.71 11.77
CA SER A 221 -16.25 -15.64 13.19
C SER A 221 -15.44 -14.38 13.55
N CYS A 222 -14.85 -13.69 12.58
CA CYS A 222 -14.00 -12.53 12.83
C CYS A 222 -14.80 -11.22 12.73
N ARG A 223 -15.34 -10.75 13.86
CA ARG A 223 -16.26 -9.59 13.94
C ARG A 223 -15.67 -8.27 13.44
N ASP A 224 -14.34 -8.09 13.50
CA ASP A 224 -13.64 -6.84 13.14
C ASP A 224 -13.04 -6.83 11.72
N LEU A 225 -13.24 -7.90 10.94
CA LEU A 225 -12.77 -7.95 9.56
C LEU A 225 -13.72 -7.16 8.67
N TYR A 226 -13.49 -5.86 8.50
CA TYR A 226 -14.10 -5.09 7.42
C TYR A 226 -13.94 -5.86 6.09
N SER A 227 -15.05 -6.33 5.52
CA SER A 227 -15.14 -7.31 4.42
C SER A 227 -14.57 -6.88 3.07
N SER A 228 -13.88 -5.74 3.03
CA SER A 228 -13.11 -5.23 1.89
C SER A 228 -12.04 -6.18 1.33
N PHE A 229 -11.83 -7.36 1.93
CA PHE A 229 -10.77 -8.26 1.50
C PHE A 229 -11.14 -9.17 0.33
N LEU A 230 -12.37 -9.68 0.20
CA LEU A 230 -12.72 -10.71 -0.79
C LEU A 230 -12.60 -10.21 -2.23
N LYS A 231 -11.72 -10.84 -3.02
CA LYS A 231 -11.62 -10.52 -4.45
C LYS A 231 -12.91 -10.94 -5.17
N THR A 232 -13.38 -10.05 -6.04
CA THR A 232 -14.40 -10.19 -7.09
C THR A 232 -14.66 -11.63 -7.58
N LYS A 233 -13.61 -12.35 -8.00
CA LYS A 233 -13.73 -13.74 -8.52
C LYS A 233 -14.15 -14.80 -7.49
N TYR A 234 -13.87 -14.59 -6.20
CA TYR A 234 -14.23 -15.48 -5.11
C TYR A 234 -15.62 -15.13 -4.56
N LEU A 235 -15.95 -13.84 -4.49
CA LEU A 235 -17.32 -13.40 -4.19
C LEU A 235 -18.32 -13.99 -5.20
N LYS A 236 -17.99 -13.97 -6.50
CA LYS A 236 -18.75 -14.66 -7.56
C LYS A 236 -18.98 -16.15 -7.26
N TYR A 237 -17.96 -16.82 -6.75
CA TYR A 237 -18.04 -18.23 -6.45
C TYR A 237 -18.96 -18.47 -5.25
N ILE A 238 -18.75 -17.74 -4.14
CA ILE A 238 -19.55 -17.89 -2.92
C ILE A 238 -21.03 -17.55 -3.16
N MET A 239 -21.32 -16.47 -3.89
CA MET A 239 -22.70 -16.11 -4.27
C MET A 239 -23.39 -17.19 -5.13
N LYS A 240 -22.62 -17.98 -5.88
CA LYS A 240 -23.16 -19.09 -6.67
C LYS A 240 -23.39 -20.34 -5.82
N THR A 241 -22.53 -20.62 -4.85
CA THR A 241 -22.53 -21.90 -4.10
C THR A 241 -23.27 -21.81 -2.76
N CYS A 242 -23.19 -20.68 -2.07
CA CYS A 242 -23.72 -20.47 -0.72
C CYS A 242 -24.51 -19.15 -0.60
N PRO A 243 -25.48 -18.84 -1.49
CA PRO A 243 -26.17 -17.55 -1.51
C PRO A 243 -26.91 -17.24 -0.20
N LEU A 244 -27.58 -18.24 0.39
CA LEU A 244 -28.32 -18.10 1.65
C LEU A 244 -27.44 -17.65 2.81
N ARG A 245 -26.23 -18.23 2.92
CA ARG A 245 -25.28 -17.89 3.97
C ARG A 245 -24.83 -16.43 3.86
N ILE A 246 -24.65 -15.93 2.64
CA ILE A 246 -24.32 -14.51 2.41
C ILE A 246 -25.49 -13.61 2.77
N LEU A 247 -26.74 -13.99 2.47
CA LEU A 247 -27.92 -13.21 2.84
C LEU A 247 -28.11 -13.15 4.37
N ASN A 248 -27.97 -14.29 5.04
CA ASN A 248 -28.10 -14.36 6.51
C ASN A 248 -27.02 -13.53 7.22
N ASN A 249 -25.82 -13.48 6.65
CA ASN A 249 -24.68 -12.71 7.17
C ASN A 249 -24.40 -11.44 6.35
N PHE A 250 -25.42 -10.86 5.68
CA PHE A 250 -25.19 -9.84 4.65
C PHE A 250 -24.51 -8.57 5.18
N HIS A 251 -24.76 -8.21 6.43
CA HIS A 251 -24.09 -7.11 7.11
C HIS A 251 -22.56 -7.28 7.11
N HIS A 252 -22.04 -8.50 7.27
CA HIS A 252 -20.61 -8.77 7.14
C HIS A 252 -20.14 -8.56 5.70
N TYR A 253 -20.90 -8.96 4.69
CA TYR A 253 -20.47 -8.92 3.28
C TYR A 253 -20.80 -7.61 2.53
N PHE A 254 -21.52 -6.69 3.15
CA PHE A 254 -22.08 -5.49 2.53
C PHE A 254 -21.02 -4.66 1.78
N TYR A 255 -19.88 -4.34 2.40
CA TYR A 255 -18.83 -3.54 1.74
C TYR A 255 -18.10 -4.29 0.62
N ALA A 256 -17.96 -5.62 0.72
CA ALA A 256 -17.44 -6.42 -0.39
C ALA A 256 -18.35 -6.32 -1.62
N VAL A 257 -19.67 -6.28 -1.39
CA VAL A 257 -20.71 -6.09 -2.42
C VAL A 257 -20.67 -4.67 -3.00
N VAL A 258 -20.55 -3.64 -2.15
CA VAL A 258 -20.41 -2.23 -2.56
C VAL A 258 -19.16 -2.03 -3.42
N ILE A 259 -17.99 -2.50 -2.99
CA ILE A 259 -16.75 -2.38 -3.77
C ILE A 259 -16.89 -3.09 -5.12
N ALA A 260 -17.51 -4.26 -5.14
CA ALA A 260 -17.78 -5.00 -6.37
C ALA A 260 -18.68 -4.23 -7.36
N LEU A 261 -19.58 -3.37 -6.89
CA LEU A 261 -20.40 -2.49 -7.73
C LEU A 261 -19.60 -1.37 -8.39
N PHE A 262 -18.68 -0.75 -7.65
CA PHE A 262 -17.95 0.45 -8.10
C PHE A 262 -16.64 0.16 -8.85
N THR A 263 -16.13 -1.08 -8.83
CA THR A 263 -14.97 -1.44 -9.65
C THR A 263 -15.33 -1.49 -11.14
N HIS A 264 -14.98 -0.44 -11.91
CA HIS A 264 -15.24 -0.19 -13.33
C HIS A 264 -14.76 -1.24 -14.38
N THR A 265 -14.46 -2.48 -13.99
CA THR A 265 -14.12 -3.51 -14.98
C THR A 265 -15.36 -3.98 -15.73
N VAL A 266 -15.33 -3.81 -17.07
CA VAL A 266 -16.40 -4.05 -18.08
C VAL A 266 -17.13 -5.40 -17.94
N GLU A 267 -16.59 -6.38 -17.21
CA GLU A 267 -17.21 -7.69 -17.00
C GLU A 267 -18.07 -7.84 -15.72
N PHE A 268 -17.99 -6.92 -14.75
CA PHE A 268 -18.48 -7.17 -13.39
C PHE A 268 -19.65 -6.26 -12.97
N LYS A 269 -20.87 -6.55 -13.44
CA LYS A 269 -22.10 -5.96 -12.89
C LYS A 269 -22.65 -6.83 -11.76
N PHE A 270 -22.87 -6.26 -10.56
CA PHE A 270 -23.46 -6.95 -9.40
C PHE A 270 -24.80 -7.66 -9.72
N SER A 271 -25.59 -7.11 -10.65
CA SER A 271 -26.80 -7.75 -11.19
C SER A 271 -26.59 -9.15 -11.79
N ARG A 272 -25.35 -9.52 -12.16
CA ARG A 272 -25.01 -10.88 -12.63
C ARG A 272 -24.82 -11.89 -11.49
N PHE A 273 -24.73 -11.46 -10.23
CA PHE A 273 -24.60 -12.32 -9.04
C PHE A 273 -25.92 -12.49 -8.30
N ILE A 274 -26.73 -11.45 -8.26
CA ILE A 274 -28.07 -11.50 -7.63
C ILE A 274 -28.96 -12.54 -8.32
N LYS A 275 -28.70 -12.92 -9.59
CA LYS A 275 -29.43 -13.98 -10.30
C LYS A 275 -29.33 -15.38 -9.67
N TYR A 276 -28.40 -15.60 -8.73
CA TYR A 276 -28.26 -16.88 -8.02
C TYR A 276 -29.12 -16.95 -6.75
N ILE A 277 -29.84 -15.87 -6.43
CA ILE A 277 -30.79 -15.78 -5.33
C ILE A 277 -32.19 -15.88 -5.91
N ASP A 278 -33.03 -16.70 -5.29
CA ASP A 278 -34.44 -16.85 -5.64
C ASP A 278 -35.23 -15.53 -5.42
N LYS A 279 -36.24 -15.26 -6.26
CA LYS A 279 -36.97 -13.98 -6.22
C LYS A 279 -37.77 -13.81 -4.93
N ASP A 280 -38.43 -14.85 -4.45
CA ASP A 280 -39.26 -14.78 -3.25
C ASP A 280 -38.39 -14.63 -2.01
N LEU A 281 -37.28 -15.39 -1.98
CA LEU A 281 -36.26 -15.25 -0.96
C LEU A 281 -35.64 -13.84 -0.92
N MET A 282 -35.45 -13.21 -2.09
CA MET A 282 -34.94 -11.86 -2.20
C MET A 282 -35.93 -10.81 -1.70
N LYS A 283 -37.22 -10.97 -2.02
CA LYS A 283 -38.29 -10.14 -1.47
C LYS A 283 -38.27 -10.21 0.05
N GLN A 284 -38.29 -11.42 0.61
CA GLN A 284 -38.28 -11.63 2.05
C GLN A 284 -37.03 -11.02 2.70
N PHE A 285 -35.85 -11.27 2.14
CA PHE A 285 -34.60 -10.68 2.60
C PHE A 285 -34.64 -9.15 2.63
N LEU A 286 -35.20 -8.49 1.61
CA LEU A 286 -35.31 -7.04 1.57
C LEU A 286 -36.30 -6.50 2.61
N LEU A 287 -37.45 -7.18 2.81
CA LEU A 287 -38.42 -6.82 3.86
C LEU A 287 -37.85 -7.03 5.27
N ASP A 288 -37.02 -8.06 5.46
CA ASP A 288 -36.34 -8.28 6.74
C ASP A 288 -35.19 -7.27 6.93
N SER A 289 -34.50 -6.92 5.86
CA SER A 289 -33.47 -5.87 5.86
C SER A 289 -34.04 -4.48 6.13
N SER A 290 -35.27 -4.18 5.70
CA SER A 290 -35.90 -2.89 5.98
C SER A 290 -36.30 -2.76 7.46
N LYS A 291 -36.61 -3.89 8.13
CA LYS A 291 -36.87 -3.95 9.58
C LYS A 291 -35.58 -3.92 10.41
N ASN A 292 -34.45 -4.35 9.84
CA ASN A 292 -33.14 -4.26 10.46
C ASN A 292 -32.58 -2.83 10.27
N GLN A 293 -32.48 -2.07 11.36
CA GLN A 293 -32.07 -0.66 11.29
C GLN A 293 -30.71 -0.45 10.58
N GLU A 294 -29.70 -1.27 10.89
CA GLU A 294 -28.35 -1.18 10.31
C GLU A 294 -28.37 -1.41 8.79
N LEU A 295 -29.04 -2.48 8.34
CA LEU A 295 -29.15 -2.78 6.91
C LEU A 295 -30.01 -1.75 6.18
N SER A 296 -31.10 -1.29 6.80
CA SER A 296 -31.99 -0.25 6.25
C SER A 296 -31.23 1.04 5.97
N GLU A 297 -30.46 1.55 6.94
CA GLU A 297 -29.63 2.74 6.78
C GLU A 297 -28.54 2.55 5.72
N ARG A 298 -27.86 1.39 5.70
CA ARG A 298 -26.86 1.04 4.69
C ARG A 298 -27.42 1.03 3.27
N PHE A 299 -28.61 0.46 3.08
CA PHE A 299 -29.30 0.45 1.78
C PHE A 299 -29.79 1.85 1.37
N LYS A 300 -30.21 2.69 2.32
CA LYS A 300 -30.55 4.10 2.06
C LYS A 300 -29.33 4.92 1.63
N TYR A 301 -28.17 4.69 2.26
CA TYR A 301 -26.92 5.37 1.92
C TYR A 301 -26.31 4.89 0.59
N HIS A 302 -26.51 3.60 0.28
CA HIS A 302 -26.09 2.96 -0.97
C HIS A 302 -27.29 2.46 -1.78
N ASP A 303 -28.14 3.39 -2.20
CA ASP A 303 -29.36 3.17 -2.99
C ASP A 303 -29.10 2.36 -4.28
N ASP A 304 -27.94 2.52 -4.90
CA ASP A 304 -27.49 1.73 -6.04
C ASP A 304 -27.48 0.22 -5.76
N VAL A 305 -27.15 -0.21 -4.53
CA VAL A 305 -27.17 -1.62 -4.12
C VAL A 305 -28.62 -2.11 -4.03
N LEU A 306 -29.48 -1.34 -3.35
CA LEU A 306 -30.90 -1.64 -3.19
C LEU A 306 -31.58 -1.76 -4.56
N LYS A 307 -31.29 -0.82 -5.47
CA LYS A 307 -31.78 -0.81 -6.84
C LYS A 307 -31.47 -2.10 -7.60
N GLN A 308 -30.26 -2.66 -7.46
CA GLN A 308 -29.92 -3.91 -8.14
C GLN A 308 -30.76 -5.09 -7.64
N PHE A 309 -31.11 -5.13 -6.35
CA PHE A 309 -32.02 -6.13 -5.79
C PHE A 309 -33.46 -5.90 -6.26
N LEU A 310 -33.95 -4.65 -6.22
CA LEU A 310 -35.30 -4.30 -6.67
C LEU A 310 -35.54 -4.67 -8.14
N LEU A 311 -34.55 -4.49 -9.02
CA LEU A 311 -34.62 -4.87 -10.43
C LEU A 311 -34.80 -6.39 -10.67
N LYS A 312 -34.70 -7.23 -9.64
CA LYS A 312 -34.79 -8.70 -9.75
C LYS A 312 -36.05 -9.31 -9.13
N ILE A 313 -36.78 -8.58 -8.31
CA ILE A 313 -38.09 -8.99 -7.80
C ILE A 313 -39.22 -8.52 -8.74
N GLU A 314 -40.39 -9.16 -8.62
CA GLU A 314 -41.58 -8.83 -9.40
C GLU A 314 -42.03 -7.40 -9.15
N TYR A 315 -42.61 -6.78 -10.17
CA TYR A 315 -42.94 -5.35 -10.14
C TYR A 315 -43.91 -4.99 -9.01
N SER A 316 -44.94 -5.83 -8.78
CA SER A 316 -45.92 -5.66 -7.70
C SER A 316 -45.27 -5.62 -6.31
N ASP A 317 -44.17 -6.36 -6.12
CA ASP A 317 -43.49 -6.50 -4.83
C ASP A 317 -42.50 -5.37 -4.56
N ARG A 318 -42.03 -4.66 -5.60
CA ARG A 318 -41.10 -3.53 -5.44
C ARG A 318 -41.71 -2.40 -4.62
N ILE A 319 -42.98 -2.12 -4.85
CA ILE A 319 -43.71 -1.06 -4.14
C ILE A 319 -43.77 -1.39 -2.65
N GLU A 320 -44.09 -2.64 -2.31
CA GLU A 320 -44.13 -3.11 -0.93
C GLU A 320 -42.77 -2.96 -0.23
N VAL A 321 -41.69 -3.38 -0.89
CA VAL A 321 -40.32 -3.24 -0.36
C VAL A 321 -39.92 -1.78 -0.20
N ILE A 322 -40.19 -0.92 -1.18
CA ILE A 322 -39.88 0.52 -1.11
C ILE A 322 -40.65 1.18 0.03
N LYS A 323 -41.95 0.88 0.19
CA LYS A 323 -42.74 1.37 1.33
C LYS A 323 -42.11 0.97 2.65
N ALA A 324 -41.60 -0.26 2.75
CA ALA A 324 -40.96 -0.77 3.97
C ALA A 324 -39.61 -0.10 4.28
N PHE A 325 -38.79 0.27 3.28
CA PHE A 325 -37.53 1.00 3.53
C PHE A 325 -37.74 2.48 3.86
N TYR A 326 -38.75 3.12 3.27
CA TYR A 326 -38.98 4.57 3.41
C TYR A 326 -40.14 4.94 4.35
N ASN A 327 -40.67 3.98 5.12
CA ASN A 327 -41.75 4.18 6.11
C ASN A 327 -42.97 4.95 5.56
N LEU A 328 -43.37 4.66 4.32
CA LEU A 328 -44.52 5.30 3.69
C LEU A 328 -45.80 4.70 4.32
N ALA A 329 -46.65 5.55 4.91
CA ALA A 329 -47.81 5.14 5.70
C ALA A 329 -48.69 4.09 5.00
N THR A 330 -49.13 3.08 5.77
CA THR A 330 -49.77 1.84 5.30
C THR A 330 -51.21 2.00 4.79
N ASP A 331 -51.87 3.13 5.03
CA ASP A 331 -53.31 3.28 4.76
C ASP A 331 -53.66 3.80 3.36
N ILE A 332 -52.69 3.94 2.47
CA ILE A 332 -52.96 4.34 1.09
C ILE A 332 -53.32 3.08 0.30
N ASN A 333 -54.62 2.88 0.10
CA ASN A 333 -55.16 1.80 -0.73
C ASN A 333 -54.80 2.07 -2.21
N CYS A 334 -53.62 1.61 -2.63
CA CYS A 334 -53.02 1.91 -3.93
C CYS A 334 -53.61 1.08 -5.09
N GLN A 335 -54.93 0.98 -5.20
CA GLN A 335 -55.57 0.31 -6.33
C GLN A 335 -56.03 1.27 -7.45
N GLY A 336 -55.68 2.55 -7.39
CA GLY A 336 -56.01 3.51 -8.44
C GLY A 336 -55.05 4.70 -8.54
N PRO A 337 -55.12 5.47 -9.65
CA PRO A 337 -54.28 6.66 -9.89
C PRO A 337 -54.38 7.72 -8.78
N ASP A 338 -55.51 7.81 -8.08
CA ASP A 338 -55.70 8.77 -6.97
C ASP A 338 -54.96 8.38 -5.68
N GLY A 339 -54.75 7.08 -5.44
CA GLY A 339 -53.94 6.60 -4.31
C GLY A 339 -52.45 6.90 -4.49
N LEU A 340 -51.98 6.94 -5.74
CA LEU A 340 -50.60 7.33 -6.06
C LEU A 340 -50.38 8.83 -5.80
N ASN A 341 -51.33 9.69 -6.19
CA ASN A 341 -51.25 11.15 -5.96
C ASN A 341 -51.13 11.51 -4.46
N LEU A 342 -51.87 10.82 -3.59
CA LEU A 342 -51.79 11.03 -2.12
C LEU A 342 -50.48 10.53 -1.50
N MET A 343 -49.90 9.46 -2.06
CA MET A 343 -48.57 8.97 -1.68
C MET A 343 -47.48 9.98 -2.09
N PHE A 344 -47.64 10.66 -3.22
CA PHE A 344 -46.68 11.65 -3.72
C PHE A 344 -46.73 12.97 -2.95
N SER A 345 -47.91 13.45 -2.54
CA SER A 345 -48.01 14.66 -1.70
C SER A 345 -47.41 14.47 -0.30
N ALA A 346 -47.44 13.26 0.26
CA ALA A 346 -46.82 12.96 1.54
C ALA A 346 -45.28 12.95 1.48
N ILE A 347 -44.70 12.73 0.30
CA ILE A 347 -43.25 12.72 0.10
C ILE A 347 -42.73 14.10 -0.31
N GLU A 348 -43.48 14.86 -1.11
CA GLU A 348 -43.18 16.27 -1.43
C GLU A 348 -43.05 17.15 -0.17
N ASN A 349 -43.78 16.82 0.91
CA ASN A 349 -43.72 17.55 2.18
C ASN A 349 -42.55 17.16 3.10
N ASN A 350 -41.81 16.08 2.81
CA ASN A 350 -40.75 15.55 3.69
C ASN A 350 -39.32 15.69 3.12
N VAL A 351 -39.13 16.22 1.91
CA VAL A 351 -37.79 16.36 1.30
C VAL A 351 -37.60 17.75 0.71
N SER A 352 -36.51 18.42 1.08
CA SER A 352 -36.09 19.70 0.49
C SER A 352 -35.89 19.55 -1.03
N PHE A 353 -36.57 20.43 -1.79
CA PHE A 353 -36.54 20.50 -3.26
C PHE A 353 -35.13 20.66 -3.87
N ASN A 354 -34.10 20.93 -3.06
CA ASN A 354 -32.72 21.11 -3.53
C ASN A 354 -31.90 19.81 -3.63
N ASN A 355 -32.47 18.62 -3.35
CA ASN A 355 -31.74 17.36 -3.48
C ASN A 355 -32.06 16.66 -4.82
N PRO A 356 -31.12 16.58 -5.79
CA PRO A 356 -31.35 15.90 -7.08
C PRO A 356 -31.66 14.39 -6.96
N ARG A 357 -31.57 13.80 -5.76
CA ARG A 357 -31.93 12.41 -5.46
C ARG A 357 -33.45 12.18 -5.31
N VAL A 358 -34.27 13.22 -5.28
CA VAL A 358 -35.74 13.13 -5.12
C VAL A 358 -36.42 12.38 -6.27
N PHE A 359 -35.83 12.32 -7.47
CA PHE A 359 -36.45 11.61 -8.60
C PHE A 359 -36.01 10.14 -8.72
N LEU A 360 -34.99 9.71 -7.98
CA LEU A 360 -34.36 8.39 -8.17
C LEU A 360 -35.30 7.21 -7.88
N TRP A 361 -36.32 7.38 -7.04
CA TRP A 361 -37.28 6.32 -6.72
C TRP A 361 -38.29 6.07 -7.84
N TYR A 362 -38.53 7.04 -8.74
CA TYR A 362 -39.31 6.80 -9.96
C TYR A 362 -38.66 5.76 -10.88
N GLN A 363 -37.36 5.51 -10.75
CA GLN A 363 -36.66 4.44 -11.50
C GLN A 363 -37.19 3.04 -11.18
N ALA A 364 -37.92 2.88 -10.08
CA ALA A 364 -38.58 1.64 -9.72
C ALA A 364 -40.03 1.53 -10.27
N MET A 365 -40.58 2.60 -10.85
CA MET A 365 -41.95 2.68 -11.37
C MET A 365 -42.03 2.36 -12.89
N PRO A 366 -43.22 1.97 -13.41
CA PRO A 366 -43.44 1.78 -14.84
C PRO A 366 -43.27 3.08 -15.58
N PHE A 367 -42.76 3.00 -16.81
CA PHE A 367 -42.50 4.18 -17.61
C PHE A 367 -43.75 5.05 -17.78
N ASN A 368 -44.92 4.48 -18.09
CA ASN A 368 -46.15 5.26 -18.28
C ASN A 368 -46.57 6.07 -17.04
N VAL A 369 -46.37 5.51 -15.84
CA VAL A 369 -46.69 6.20 -14.57
C VAL A 369 -45.64 7.27 -14.27
N ALA A 370 -44.35 6.91 -14.33
CA ALA A 370 -43.26 7.85 -14.09
C ALA A 370 -43.29 9.01 -15.11
N PHE A 371 -43.55 8.72 -16.38
CA PHE A 371 -43.65 9.70 -17.46
C PHE A 371 -44.78 10.69 -17.20
N LEU A 372 -45.97 10.23 -16.82
CA LEU A 372 -47.10 11.11 -16.56
C LEU A 372 -46.82 12.07 -15.40
N GLU A 373 -46.20 11.61 -14.31
CA GLU A 373 -45.93 12.45 -13.14
C GLU A 373 -44.69 13.34 -13.30
N ILE A 374 -43.57 12.77 -13.77
CA ILE A 374 -42.35 13.55 -13.97
C ILE A 374 -42.56 14.66 -15.01
N THR A 375 -43.36 14.44 -16.06
CA THR A 375 -43.63 15.51 -17.05
C THR A 375 -44.41 16.67 -16.45
N LYS A 376 -45.33 16.44 -15.49
CA LYS A 376 -45.99 17.52 -14.72
C LYS A 376 -44.98 18.30 -13.87
N LEU A 377 -44.01 17.62 -13.26
CA LEU A 377 -42.95 18.24 -12.47
C LEU A 377 -42.00 19.06 -13.35
N ILE A 378 -41.59 18.52 -14.51
CA ILE A 378 -40.76 19.21 -15.49
C ILE A 378 -41.40 20.53 -15.94
N GLN A 379 -42.72 20.58 -16.12
CA GLN A 379 -43.44 21.80 -16.54
C GLN A 379 -43.38 22.93 -15.49
N LYS A 380 -43.24 22.58 -14.21
CA LYS A 380 -43.14 23.54 -13.10
C LYS A 380 -41.70 23.91 -12.76
N GLU A 381 -40.72 23.18 -13.30
CA GLU A 381 -39.30 23.32 -12.95
C GLU A 381 -38.57 24.28 -13.89
N SER A 382 -38.01 25.35 -13.32
CA SER A 382 -37.27 26.39 -14.05
C SER A 382 -35.78 26.05 -14.22
N ASN A 383 -35.21 25.19 -13.37
CA ASN A 383 -33.81 24.81 -13.40
C ASN A 383 -33.54 23.66 -14.41
N ALA A 384 -32.66 23.92 -15.38
CA ALA A 384 -32.32 22.97 -16.44
C ALA A 384 -31.57 21.72 -15.95
N ASP A 385 -30.73 21.81 -14.91
CA ASP A 385 -30.04 20.66 -14.32
C ASP A 385 -31.03 19.69 -13.64
N VAL A 386 -32.06 20.26 -13.00
CA VAL A 386 -33.11 19.49 -12.33
C VAL A 386 -34.02 18.81 -13.37
N ARG A 387 -34.44 19.53 -14.41
CA ARG A 387 -35.18 18.95 -15.55
C ARG A 387 -34.38 17.84 -16.24
N LEU A 388 -33.07 18.02 -16.42
CA LEU A 388 -32.20 16.99 -16.98
C LEU A 388 -32.18 15.73 -16.10
N SER A 389 -32.07 15.88 -14.78
CA SER A 389 -32.08 14.76 -13.83
C SER A 389 -33.41 13.98 -13.87
N MET A 390 -34.52 14.68 -14.04
CA MET A 390 -35.85 14.11 -14.26
C MET A 390 -35.94 13.33 -15.59
N LEU A 391 -35.43 13.89 -16.68
CA LEU A 391 -35.39 13.24 -17.99
C LEU A 391 -34.48 12.00 -18.02
N GLU A 392 -33.32 12.06 -17.34
CA GLU A 392 -32.44 10.90 -17.16
C GLU A 392 -33.10 9.80 -16.33
N THR A 393 -33.91 10.17 -15.34
CA THR A 393 -34.74 9.22 -14.58
C THR A 393 -35.74 8.52 -15.48
N LEU A 394 -36.45 9.27 -16.34
CA LEU A 394 -37.37 8.68 -17.32
C LEU A 394 -36.68 7.76 -18.33
N LEU A 395 -35.45 8.11 -18.76
CA LEU A 395 -34.65 7.25 -19.62
C LEU A 395 -34.31 5.92 -18.95
N ILE A 396 -34.04 5.93 -17.65
CA ILE A 396 -33.82 4.71 -16.87
C ILE A 396 -35.13 3.91 -16.75
N CYS A 397 -36.28 4.56 -16.51
CA CYS A 397 -37.59 3.91 -16.45
C CYS A 397 -37.97 3.25 -17.79
N ALA A 398 -37.70 3.91 -18.92
CA ALA A 398 -37.96 3.38 -20.26
C ALA A 398 -37.17 2.09 -20.52
N GLY A 399 -36.01 1.93 -19.87
CA GLY A 399 -35.21 0.71 -19.95
C GLY A 399 -34.92 0.31 -21.41
N PRO A 400 -35.02 -0.98 -21.79
CA PRO A 400 -34.86 -1.44 -23.16
C PRO A 400 -36.13 -1.38 -24.02
N ASN A 401 -37.26 -0.86 -23.51
CA ASN A 401 -38.53 -0.82 -24.26
C ASN A 401 -38.48 0.27 -25.34
N PHE A 402 -38.52 -0.13 -26.61
CA PHE A 402 -38.46 0.79 -27.75
C PHE A 402 -39.63 1.78 -27.80
N GLN A 403 -40.83 1.36 -27.40
CA GLN A 403 -42.01 2.22 -27.45
C GLN A 403 -41.91 3.33 -26.41
N ASP A 404 -41.46 3.00 -25.20
CA ASP A 404 -41.22 3.96 -24.11
C ASP A 404 -40.08 4.92 -24.44
N GLN A 405 -38.98 4.40 -25.01
CA GLN A 405 -37.89 5.23 -25.52
C GLN A 405 -38.34 6.19 -26.62
N SER A 406 -39.24 5.74 -27.51
CA SER A 406 -39.82 6.57 -28.57
C SER A 406 -40.64 7.71 -27.99
N ILE A 407 -41.49 7.42 -27.00
CA ILE A 407 -42.29 8.43 -26.29
C ILE A 407 -41.38 9.46 -25.62
N LEU A 408 -40.34 9.02 -24.91
CA LEU A 408 -39.40 9.93 -24.25
C LEU A 408 -38.62 10.78 -25.25
N LEU A 409 -38.14 10.19 -26.35
CA LEU A 409 -37.38 10.89 -27.38
C LEU A 409 -38.25 11.93 -28.10
N LYS A 410 -39.50 11.58 -28.44
CA LYS A 410 -40.51 12.51 -29.00
C LYS A 410 -40.77 13.66 -28.03
N TYR A 411 -41.01 13.35 -26.75
CA TYR A 411 -41.22 14.37 -25.73
C TYR A 411 -40.01 15.33 -25.59
N TYR A 412 -38.79 14.79 -25.57
CA TYR A 412 -37.58 15.60 -25.51
C TYR A 412 -37.44 16.51 -26.75
N HIS A 413 -37.67 15.96 -27.94
CA HIS A 413 -37.66 16.72 -29.18
C HIS A 413 -38.68 17.86 -29.16
N ASP A 414 -39.93 17.58 -28.79
CA ASP A 414 -41.01 18.57 -28.90
C ASP A 414 -40.95 19.65 -27.82
N ARG A 415 -40.40 19.33 -26.63
CA ARG A 415 -40.42 20.24 -25.47
C ARG A 415 -39.05 20.79 -25.07
N HIS A 416 -37.96 20.13 -25.44
CA HIS A 416 -36.61 20.41 -24.91
C HIS A 416 -35.52 20.56 -25.99
N ILE A 417 -35.85 20.60 -27.29
CA ILE A 417 -34.87 20.82 -28.37
C ILE A 417 -34.10 22.16 -28.26
N ASN A 418 -34.71 23.15 -27.60
CA ASN A 418 -34.15 24.49 -27.38
C ASN A 418 -33.38 24.63 -26.06
N GLU A 419 -33.14 23.54 -25.32
CA GLU A 419 -32.30 23.58 -24.12
C GLU A 419 -30.85 24.01 -24.46
N PRO A 420 -30.11 24.65 -23.54
CA PRO A 420 -28.72 25.00 -23.75
C PRO A 420 -27.85 23.79 -24.13
N HIS A 421 -26.83 24.01 -24.97
CA HIS A 421 -25.99 22.94 -25.55
C HIS A 421 -25.48 21.92 -24.52
N LYS A 422 -25.00 22.39 -23.37
CA LYS A 422 -24.47 21.53 -22.29
C LYS A 422 -25.48 20.47 -21.83
N PHE A 423 -26.76 20.83 -21.70
CA PHE A 423 -27.81 19.93 -21.23
C PHE A 423 -28.26 18.96 -22.33
N LYS A 424 -28.33 19.44 -23.59
CA LYS A 424 -28.58 18.60 -24.75
C LYS A 424 -27.49 17.55 -24.95
N GLU A 425 -26.24 17.96 -24.85
CA GLU A 425 -25.08 17.08 -24.91
C GLU A 425 -25.15 15.99 -23.82
N SER A 426 -25.41 16.39 -22.57
CA SER A 426 -25.52 15.45 -21.45
C SER A 426 -26.61 14.41 -21.66
N PHE A 427 -27.83 14.86 -22.00
CA PHE A 427 -28.95 13.96 -22.25
C PHE A 427 -28.69 13.02 -23.43
N LEU A 428 -28.25 13.54 -24.58
CA LEU A 428 -28.01 12.74 -25.79
C LEU A 428 -26.88 11.72 -25.58
N ASN A 429 -25.79 12.11 -24.92
CA ASN A 429 -24.71 11.18 -24.58
C ASN A 429 -25.23 10.03 -23.71
N LYS A 430 -26.10 10.33 -22.73
CA LYS A 430 -26.75 9.32 -21.88
C LYS A 430 -27.72 8.45 -22.67
N PHE A 431 -28.53 9.05 -23.54
CA PHE A 431 -29.52 8.38 -24.38
C PHE A 431 -28.85 7.38 -25.33
N VAL A 432 -27.91 7.85 -26.16
CA VAL A 432 -27.16 7.03 -27.13
C VAL A 432 -26.39 5.89 -26.45
N SER A 433 -25.86 6.12 -25.24
CA SER A 433 -25.15 5.08 -24.48
C SER A 433 -26.08 4.02 -23.87
N SER A 434 -27.34 4.37 -23.62
CA SER A 434 -28.32 3.52 -22.93
C SER A 434 -29.26 2.79 -23.89
N VAL A 435 -29.44 3.32 -25.09
CA VAL A 435 -30.45 2.88 -26.06
C VAL A 435 -29.81 2.13 -27.25
N THR A 436 -30.56 1.18 -27.82
CA THR A 436 -30.17 0.42 -29.00
C THR A 436 -30.57 1.17 -30.28
N TYR A 437 -30.09 2.41 -30.43
CA TYR A 437 -30.50 3.35 -31.48
C TYR A 437 -30.29 2.80 -32.90
N TYR A 438 -29.30 1.93 -33.10
CA TYR A 438 -29.01 1.29 -34.39
C TYR A 438 -30.05 0.26 -34.84
N LYS A 439 -31.13 0.05 -34.07
CA LYS A 439 -32.31 -0.72 -34.47
C LYS A 439 -33.57 0.14 -34.66
N PHE A 440 -33.44 1.46 -34.56
CA PHE A 440 -34.57 2.36 -34.78
C PHE A 440 -35.06 2.24 -36.22
N ASP A 441 -36.36 2.39 -36.40
CA ASP A 441 -36.95 2.59 -37.72
C ASP A 441 -36.63 3.97 -38.27
N SER A 442 -37.03 4.23 -39.51
CA SER A 442 -36.77 5.51 -40.16
C SER A 442 -37.40 6.69 -39.42
N GLU A 443 -38.59 6.52 -38.83
CA GLU A 443 -39.30 7.59 -38.13
C GLU A 443 -38.56 8.00 -36.84
N MET A 444 -38.22 7.03 -36.00
CA MET A 444 -37.49 7.27 -34.75
C MET A 444 -36.08 7.80 -35.01
N TRP A 445 -35.41 7.28 -36.05
CA TRP A 445 -34.10 7.79 -36.44
C TRP A 445 -34.18 9.24 -36.88
N THR A 446 -35.18 9.64 -37.68
CA THR A 446 -35.35 11.04 -38.10
C THR A 446 -35.47 11.98 -36.91
N ILE A 447 -36.19 11.59 -35.85
CA ILE A 447 -36.31 12.41 -34.63
C ILE A 447 -34.95 12.56 -33.93
N LEU A 448 -34.20 11.46 -33.79
CA LEU A 448 -32.86 11.50 -33.19
C LEU A 448 -31.88 12.31 -34.04
N ASP A 449 -31.96 12.19 -35.37
CA ASP A 449 -31.13 12.91 -36.33
C ASP A 449 -31.42 14.42 -36.34
N ASN A 450 -32.69 14.81 -36.17
CA ASN A 450 -33.08 16.20 -35.97
C ASN A 450 -32.48 16.78 -34.68
N LEU A 451 -32.39 15.99 -33.61
CA LEU A 451 -31.69 16.40 -32.38
C LEU A 451 -30.19 16.57 -32.63
N PHE A 452 -29.56 15.70 -33.43
CA PHE A 452 -28.17 15.87 -33.85
C PHE A 452 -27.96 17.12 -34.71
N CYS A 453 -28.90 17.47 -35.59
CA CYS A 453 -28.90 18.76 -36.31
C CYS A 453 -28.91 19.94 -35.33
N SER A 454 -29.74 19.89 -34.28
CA SER A 454 -29.79 20.93 -33.24
C SER A 454 -28.51 21.05 -32.39
N MET A 455 -27.64 20.04 -32.47
CA MET A 455 -26.31 19.99 -31.84
C MET A 455 -25.19 20.40 -32.80
N GLU A 456 -25.53 20.96 -33.97
CA GLU A 456 -24.59 21.41 -34.99
C GLU A 456 -23.63 20.29 -35.46
N VAL A 457 -24.05 19.01 -35.37
CA VAL A 457 -23.22 17.86 -35.76
C VAL A 457 -22.82 17.93 -37.23
N TYR A 458 -23.72 18.41 -38.08
CA TYR A 458 -23.55 18.58 -39.51
C TYR A 458 -22.91 19.91 -39.94
N MET A 459 -22.52 20.77 -39.01
CA MET A 459 -21.88 22.07 -39.29
C MET A 459 -20.39 22.05 -38.93
N ASN A 460 -19.56 22.92 -39.50
CA ASN A 460 -18.16 23.08 -39.09
C ASN A 460 -18.04 23.87 -37.77
N SER A 461 -18.58 23.34 -36.68
CA SER A 461 -18.51 23.91 -35.33
C SER A 461 -17.34 23.33 -34.52
N SER A 462 -16.82 24.11 -33.56
CA SER A 462 -15.81 23.67 -32.59
C SER A 462 -16.39 22.87 -31.40
N LEU A 463 -17.72 22.64 -31.40
CA LEU A 463 -18.42 21.95 -30.33
C LEU A 463 -18.12 20.44 -30.35
N SER A 464 -17.86 19.87 -29.17
CA SER A 464 -17.53 18.46 -29.00
C SER A 464 -18.79 17.59 -29.04
N VAL A 465 -18.99 16.83 -30.12
CA VAL A 465 -20.18 15.97 -30.34
C VAL A 465 -19.84 14.52 -30.71
N THR A 466 -18.72 14.00 -30.18
CA THR A 466 -18.12 12.72 -30.60
C THR A 466 -19.07 11.53 -30.55
N LYS A 467 -19.93 11.42 -29.52
CA LYS A 467 -20.90 10.32 -29.37
C LYS A 467 -22.03 10.38 -30.40
N CYS A 468 -22.47 11.58 -30.79
CA CYS A 468 -23.46 11.74 -31.86
C CYS A 468 -22.86 11.31 -33.21
N VAL A 469 -21.62 11.71 -33.48
CA VAL A 469 -20.87 11.32 -34.69
C VAL A 469 -20.71 9.79 -34.75
N GLU A 470 -20.32 9.15 -33.65
CA GLU A 470 -20.25 7.69 -33.52
C GLU A 470 -21.61 7.03 -33.84
N ALA A 471 -22.69 7.56 -33.27
CA ALA A 471 -24.04 7.03 -33.49
C ALA A 471 -24.48 7.11 -34.96
N ILE A 472 -24.20 8.23 -35.63
CA ILE A 472 -24.50 8.40 -37.06
C ILE A 472 -23.70 7.39 -37.90
N VAL A 473 -22.40 7.24 -37.63
CA VAL A 473 -21.54 6.28 -38.33
C VAL A 473 -22.08 4.86 -38.16
N VAL A 474 -22.42 4.45 -36.93
CA VAL A 474 -22.92 3.11 -36.64
C VAL A 474 -24.27 2.86 -37.32
N TYR A 475 -25.25 3.77 -37.13
CA TYR A 475 -26.59 3.60 -37.68
C TYR A 475 -26.57 3.52 -39.21
N LYS A 476 -25.92 4.51 -39.86
CA LYS A 476 -25.90 4.59 -41.32
C LYS A 476 -25.13 3.43 -41.94
N THR A 477 -24.04 2.96 -41.32
CA THR A 477 -23.29 1.78 -41.79
C THR A 477 -24.14 0.51 -41.72
N ILE A 478 -24.91 0.32 -40.65
CA ILE A 478 -25.75 -0.88 -40.47
C ILE A 478 -26.88 -0.93 -41.50
N HIS A 479 -27.46 0.22 -41.81
CA HIS A 479 -28.59 0.38 -42.74
C HIS A 479 -28.17 0.69 -44.19
N ASP A 480 -26.89 0.54 -44.54
CA ASP A 480 -26.36 0.79 -45.89
C ASP A 480 -26.67 2.19 -46.44
N GLN A 481 -26.69 3.20 -45.56
CA GLN A 481 -26.91 4.60 -45.90
C GLN A 481 -25.60 5.36 -46.06
N THR A 482 -25.62 6.41 -46.88
CA THR A 482 -24.46 7.28 -47.10
C THR A 482 -24.16 8.14 -45.87
N ILE A 483 -22.93 8.05 -45.37
CA ILE A 483 -22.43 8.89 -44.27
C ILE A 483 -22.02 10.25 -44.85
N PRO A 484 -22.54 11.38 -44.33
CA PRO A 484 -22.16 12.70 -44.84
C PRO A 484 -20.68 13.01 -44.60
N GLU A 485 -20.04 13.67 -45.57
CA GLU A 485 -18.59 13.95 -45.54
C GLU A 485 -18.15 14.73 -44.29
N ILE A 486 -18.98 15.66 -43.80
CA ILE A 486 -18.72 16.43 -42.58
C ILE A 486 -18.65 15.51 -41.35
N VAL A 487 -19.54 14.51 -41.27
CA VAL A 487 -19.55 13.53 -40.18
C VAL A 487 -18.32 12.62 -40.27
N GLU A 488 -17.97 12.17 -41.48
CA GLU A 488 -16.78 11.35 -41.71
C GLU A 488 -15.48 12.08 -41.33
N LYS A 489 -15.39 13.39 -41.62
CA LYS A 489 -14.25 14.25 -41.19
C LYS A 489 -14.18 14.45 -39.68
N LYS A 490 -15.33 14.54 -39.00
CA LYS A 490 -15.41 14.70 -37.53
C LYS A 490 -15.20 13.39 -36.76
N PHE A 491 -15.30 12.23 -37.42
CA PHE A 491 -15.15 10.94 -36.77
C PHE A 491 -13.70 10.72 -36.32
N ASN A 492 -13.49 10.78 -35.00
CA ASN A 492 -12.23 10.37 -34.40
C ASN A 492 -12.20 8.83 -34.35
N PHE A 493 -11.20 8.22 -34.99
CA PHE A 493 -11.19 6.78 -35.16
C PHE A 493 -11.13 6.05 -33.82
N GLU A 494 -12.07 5.14 -33.64
CA GLU A 494 -12.06 4.13 -32.60
C GLU A 494 -12.43 2.78 -33.21
N THR A 495 -12.04 1.69 -32.55
CA THR A 495 -12.32 0.35 -33.08
C THR A 495 -13.78 -0.03 -32.96
N LEU A 496 -14.63 0.75 -32.26
CA LEU A 496 -16.03 0.42 -32.00
C LEU A 496 -16.22 -0.98 -31.36
N ILE A 497 -15.22 -1.47 -30.62
CA ILE A 497 -15.22 -2.80 -29.98
C ILE A 497 -16.47 -3.03 -29.09
N PHE A 498 -17.03 -1.94 -28.55
CA PHE A 498 -18.26 -1.97 -27.77
C PHE A 498 -19.45 -2.59 -28.52
N TYR A 499 -19.53 -2.43 -29.84
CA TYR A 499 -20.63 -2.94 -30.67
C TYR A 499 -20.42 -4.38 -31.12
N LYS A 500 -19.18 -4.90 -31.08
CA LYS A 500 -18.81 -6.25 -31.56
C LYS A 500 -19.76 -7.36 -31.09
N ASN A 501 -20.20 -7.30 -29.84
CA ASN A 501 -21.08 -8.30 -29.21
C ASN A 501 -22.53 -7.81 -29.04
N LYS A 502 -22.85 -6.61 -29.52
CA LYS A 502 -24.18 -5.99 -29.40
C LYS A 502 -25.02 -6.08 -30.67
N VAL A 503 -24.35 -6.09 -31.83
CA VAL A 503 -24.98 -6.23 -33.15
C VAL A 503 -24.90 -7.68 -33.63
N GLY A 504 -25.71 -8.06 -34.63
CA GLY A 504 -25.64 -9.39 -35.25
C GLY A 504 -24.37 -9.60 -36.08
N ALA A 505 -24.15 -10.82 -36.55
CA ALA A 505 -22.94 -11.18 -37.30
C ALA A 505 -22.80 -10.38 -38.61
N THR A 506 -23.91 -10.14 -39.30
CA THR A 506 -23.96 -9.39 -40.56
C THR A 506 -23.62 -7.92 -40.33
N GLU A 507 -24.24 -7.28 -39.34
CA GLU A 507 -24.00 -5.88 -38.98
C GLU A 507 -22.56 -5.68 -38.46
N SER A 508 -22.07 -6.65 -37.68
CA SER A 508 -20.68 -6.70 -37.19
C SER A 508 -19.70 -6.70 -38.36
N GLU A 509 -19.96 -7.49 -39.40
CA GLU A 509 -19.14 -7.51 -40.62
C GLU A 509 -19.19 -6.17 -41.38
N LYS A 510 -20.37 -5.54 -41.50
CA LYS A 510 -20.51 -4.22 -42.14
C LYS A 510 -19.69 -3.15 -41.43
N LEU A 511 -19.79 -3.07 -40.10
CA LEU A 511 -19.03 -2.11 -39.28
C LEU A 511 -17.53 -2.34 -39.41
N PHE A 512 -17.08 -3.59 -39.30
CA PHE A 512 -15.67 -3.92 -39.47
C PHE A 512 -15.15 -3.51 -40.85
N LYS A 513 -15.88 -3.84 -41.92
CA LYS A 513 -15.50 -3.46 -43.30
C LYS A 513 -15.45 -1.95 -43.49
N TYR A 514 -16.42 -1.20 -42.97
CA TYR A 514 -16.42 0.25 -43.03
C TYR A 514 -15.17 0.85 -42.37
N LEU A 515 -14.90 0.47 -41.11
CA LEU A 515 -13.74 0.96 -40.36
C LEU A 515 -12.41 0.55 -41.01
N TYR A 516 -12.32 -0.69 -41.49
CA TYR A 516 -11.15 -1.21 -42.18
C TYR A 516 -10.89 -0.42 -43.46
N ASN A 517 -11.90 -0.25 -44.32
CA ASN A 517 -11.78 0.47 -45.58
C ASN A 517 -11.47 1.96 -45.37
N SER A 518 -12.08 2.60 -44.37
CA SER A 518 -11.83 3.99 -44.00
C SER A 518 -10.35 4.25 -43.68
N GLN A 519 -9.71 3.36 -42.92
CA GLN A 519 -8.29 3.48 -42.61
C GLN A 519 -7.39 2.99 -43.74
N MET A 520 -7.80 1.97 -44.51
CA MET A 520 -7.04 1.49 -45.66
C MET A 520 -6.86 2.57 -46.74
N LYS A 521 -7.90 3.38 -47.01
CA LYS A 521 -7.81 4.54 -47.92
C LYS A 521 -6.68 5.50 -47.52
N LYS A 522 -6.41 5.66 -46.22
CA LYS A 522 -5.33 6.52 -45.71
C LYS A 522 -3.93 5.92 -45.93
N LEU A 523 -3.84 4.63 -46.25
CA LEU A 523 -2.58 3.93 -46.56
C LEU A 523 -2.24 3.90 -48.07
N GLU A 524 -3.15 4.38 -48.93
CA GLU A 524 -2.93 4.46 -50.38
C GLU A 524 -1.95 5.59 -50.75
N VAL A 525 -1.83 6.61 -49.89
CA VAL A 525 -0.86 7.69 -50.04
C VAL A 525 0.50 7.25 -49.50
N ILE A 526 1.54 7.28 -50.33
CA ILE A 526 2.92 7.08 -49.89
C ILE A 526 3.40 8.39 -49.27
N GLY A 527 3.75 8.37 -47.99
CA GLY A 527 4.20 9.57 -47.28
C GLY A 527 5.51 10.08 -47.86
N SER A 528 5.48 11.29 -48.42
CA SER A 528 6.63 11.94 -49.05
C SER A 528 7.51 12.68 -48.03
N ASN A 529 7.00 12.87 -46.81
CA ASN A 529 7.67 13.51 -45.69
C ASN A 529 7.35 12.80 -44.36
N GLU A 530 8.09 13.17 -43.31
CA GLU A 530 8.02 12.54 -41.99
C GLU A 530 6.63 12.65 -41.33
N LYS A 531 5.92 13.77 -41.56
CA LYS A 531 4.58 14.01 -41.00
C LYS A 531 3.53 13.09 -41.63
N GLU A 532 3.57 12.93 -42.95
CA GLU A 532 2.71 11.99 -43.67
C GLU A 532 3.01 10.54 -43.29
N TYR A 533 4.29 10.20 -43.13
CA TYR A 533 4.69 8.88 -42.67
C TYR A 533 4.19 8.57 -41.24
N CYS A 534 4.27 9.53 -40.32
CA CYS A 534 3.66 9.40 -38.99
C CYS A 534 2.15 9.10 -39.07
N ALA A 535 1.43 9.76 -39.99
CA ALA A 535 0.00 9.52 -40.21
C ALA A 535 -0.28 8.10 -40.76
N ILE A 536 0.59 7.58 -41.62
CA ILE A 536 0.52 6.19 -42.12
C ILE A 536 0.76 5.20 -40.98
N VAL A 537 1.76 5.43 -40.13
CA VAL A 537 2.05 4.57 -38.97
C VAL A 537 0.87 4.55 -38.00
N GLU A 538 0.26 5.70 -37.71
CA GLU A 538 -0.93 5.76 -36.84
C GLU A 538 -2.13 5.06 -37.49
N SER A 539 -2.33 5.20 -38.80
CA SER A 539 -3.38 4.48 -39.53
C SER A 539 -3.18 2.96 -39.52
N LEU A 540 -1.94 2.48 -39.67
CA LEU A 540 -1.60 1.06 -39.52
C LEU A 540 -1.87 0.55 -38.10
N LYS A 541 -1.49 1.34 -37.08
CA LYS A 541 -1.77 1.03 -35.68
C LYS A 541 -3.26 0.91 -35.42
N ASN A 542 -4.05 1.82 -35.96
CA ASN A 542 -5.52 1.80 -35.90
C ASN A 542 -6.10 0.52 -36.51
N ILE A 543 -5.66 0.13 -37.71
CA ILE A 543 -6.13 -1.10 -38.37
C ILE A 543 -5.71 -2.35 -37.57
N LEU A 544 -4.48 -2.41 -37.08
CA LEU A 544 -4.01 -3.55 -36.29
C LEU A 544 -4.76 -3.69 -34.97
N ASN A 545 -5.08 -2.57 -34.30
CA ASN A 545 -5.95 -2.57 -33.14
C ASN A 545 -7.37 -3.04 -33.51
N LEU A 546 -7.91 -2.61 -34.65
CA LEU A 546 -9.21 -3.07 -35.15
C LEU A 546 -9.22 -4.60 -35.37
N VAL A 547 -8.23 -5.13 -36.11
CA VAL A 547 -8.08 -6.58 -36.36
C VAL A 547 -8.04 -7.35 -35.03
N LYS A 548 -7.26 -6.85 -34.06
CA LYS A 548 -7.14 -7.46 -32.71
C LYS A 548 -8.46 -7.41 -31.95
N ASP A 549 -9.07 -6.23 -31.81
CA ASP A 549 -10.26 -5.99 -31.01
C ASP A 549 -11.46 -6.79 -31.55
N TRP A 550 -11.53 -6.95 -32.86
CA TRP A 550 -12.56 -7.74 -33.54
C TRP A 550 -12.22 -9.22 -33.62
N GLY A 551 -11.08 -9.65 -33.09
CA GLY A 551 -10.70 -11.07 -33.01
C GLY A 551 -10.38 -11.70 -34.37
N ARG A 552 -9.95 -10.89 -35.33
CA ARG A 552 -9.54 -11.34 -36.66
C ARG A 552 -8.08 -11.80 -36.64
N ASN A 553 -7.72 -12.70 -37.55
CA ASN A 553 -6.35 -13.20 -37.67
C ASN A 553 -5.57 -12.33 -38.66
N LEU A 554 -4.38 -11.86 -38.28
CA LEU A 554 -3.55 -11.01 -39.14
C LEU A 554 -3.17 -11.68 -40.46
N ILE A 555 -3.07 -13.02 -40.47
CA ILE A 555 -2.71 -13.80 -41.68
C ILE A 555 -3.74 -13.60 -42.79
N ASP A 556 -5.00 -13.34 -42.45
CA ASP A 556 -6.09 -13.12 -43.42
C ASP A 556 -5.98 -11.74 -44.11
N TYR A 557 -5.04 -10.89 -43.67
CA TYR A 557 -4.80 -9.53 -44.18
C TYR A 557 -3.33 -9.34 -44.59
N PRO A 558 -2.84 -10.08 -45.61
CA PRO A 558 -1.43 -10.04 -46.03
C PRO A 558 -0.96 -8.64 -46.45
N VAL A 559 -1.87 -7.80 -46.95
CA VAL A 559 -1.58 -6.39 -47.31
C VAL A 559 -1.03 -5.61 -46.11
N LEU A 560 -1.53 -5.85 -44.89
CA LEU A 560 -1.04 -5.17 -43.68
C LEU A 560 0.39 -5.58 -43.34
N ILE A 561 0.70 -6.88 -43.51
CA ILE A 561 2.06 -7.38 -43.31
C ILE A 561 3.00 -6.72 -44.33
N SER A 562 2.60 -6.68 -45.60
CA SER A 562 3.36 -6.01 -46.66
C SER A 562 3.58 -4.53 -46.36
N LYS A 563 2.53 -3.81 -45.94
CA LYS A 563 2.62 -2.38 -45.61
C LYS A 563 3.52 -2.10 -44.41
N MET A 564 3.50 -2.95 -43.38
CA MET A 564 4.45 -2.82 -42.28
C MET A 564 5.91 -3.02 -42.74
N LYS A 565 6.17 -3.98 -43.64
CA LYS A 565 7.50 -4.19 -44.25
C LYS A 565 7.90 -3.06 -45.19
N GLU A 566 6.94 -2.42 -45.85
CA GLU A 566 7.17 -1.21 -46.64
C GLU A 566 7.56 -0.04 -45.73
N CYS A 567 6.87 0.14 -44.60
CA CYS A 567 7.21 1.17 -43.61
C CYS A 567 8.64 1.01 -43.06
N THR A 568 9.09 -0.21 -42.75
CA THR A 568 10.47 -0.42 -42.31
C THR A 568 11.49 -0.04 -43.39
N LYS A 569 11.19 -0.32 -44.66
CA LYS A 569 12.04 0.09 -45.79
C LYS A 569 12.07 1.61 -45.98
N ILE A 570 10.92 2.28 -45.98
CA ILE A 570 10.81 3.74 -46.12
C ILE A 570 11.56 4.43 -44.98
N LYS A 571 11.32 4.02 -43.73
CA LYS A 571 12.03 4.55 -42.56
C LYS A 571 13.54 4.47 -42.75
N LYS A 572 14.05 3.32 -43.25
CA LYS A 572 15.47 3.11 -43.49
C LYS A 572 16.00 3.99 -44.63
N GLN A 573 15.26 4.14 -45.73
CA GLN A 573 15.66 4.97 -46.87
C GLN A 573 15.80 6.44 -46.51
N HIS A 574 14.90 6.96 -45.67
CA HIS A 574 14.89 8.36 -45.26
C HIS A 574 15.62 8.65 -43.93
N ASN A 575 16.09 7.61 -43.24
CA ASN A 575 16.75 7.70 -41.93
C ASN A 575 15.90 8.44 -40.87
N TRP A 576 14.58 8.19 -40.83
CA TRP A 576 13.67 8.82 -39.86
C TRP A 576 13.73 8.15 -38.48
N ASP A 577 13.76 8.96 -37.41
CA ASP A 577 13.79 8.51 -36.02
C ASP A 577 12.39 8.28 -35.44
N ILE A 578 11.59 7.44 -36.12
CA ILE A 578 10.21 7.14 -35.71
C ILE A 578 10.13 5.76 -35.06
N ASP A 579 9.51 5.68 -33.88
CA ASP A 579 9.32 4.42 -33.16
C ASP A 579 8.19 3.57 -33.76
N LEU A 580 8.56 2.42 -34.33
CA LEU A 580 7.62 1.42 -34.86
C LEU A 580 7.28 0.32 -33.85
N SER A 581 7.80 0.42 -32.62
CA SER A 581 7.58 -0.59 -31.58
C SER A 581 6.10 -0.72 -31.21
N THR A 582 5.35 0.37 -31.38
CA THR A 582 3.90 0.43 -31.15
C THR A 582 3.14 -0.50 -32.07
N LEU A 583 3.62 -0.75 -33.29
CA LEU A 583 3.03 -1.70 -34.25
C LEU A 583 3.40 -3.15 -33.87
N TYR A 584 4.68 -3.40 -33.59
CA TYR A 584 5.20 -4.75 -33.28
C TYR A 584 4.67 -5.33 -31.96
N ASN A 585 4.27 -4.46 -31.02
CA ASN A 585 3.85 -4.85 -29.68
C ASN A 585 2.33 -4.95 -29.48
N ILE A 586 1.50 -4.70 -30.51
CA ILE A 586 0.03 -4.75 -30.41
C ILE A 586 -0.48 -6.12 -29.93
N HIS A 587 0.07 -7.20 -30.51
CA HIS A 587 -0.32 -8.56 -30.21
C HIS A 587 0.86 -9.53 -30.34
N LYS A 588 1.30 -10.11 -29.21
CA LYS A 588 2.52 -10.94 -29.12
C LYS A 588 2.57 -12.11 -30.13
N PRO A 589 1.48 -12.86 -30.40
CA PRO A 589 1.49 -13.94 -31.41
C PRO A 589 1.85 -13.48 -32.83
N TRP A 590 1.61 -12.21 -33.19
CA TRP A 590 1.87 -11.71 -34.54
C TRP A 590 3.36 -11.49 -34.84
N ARG A 591 4.20 -11.35 -33.81
CA ARG A 591 5.64 -11.08 -33.94
C ARG A 591 6.39 -12.10 -34.80
N ARG A 592 5.93 -13.35 -34.84
CA ARG A 592 6.52 -14.40 -35.67
C ARG A 592 6.49 -14.08 -37.17
N HIS A 593 5.52 -13.28 -37.62
CA HIS A 593 5.37 -12.88 -39.02
C HIS A 593 6.32 -11.75 -39.42
N PHE A 594 6.98 -11.13 -38.44
CA PHE A 594 7.90 -10.01 -38.62
C PHE A 594 9.28 -10.33 -38.04
N PHE A 595 9.66 -11.61 -38.00
CA PHE A 595 10.92 -12.03 -37.36
C PHE A 595 12.14 -11.43 -38.07
N GLU A 596 12.17 -11.47 -39.41
CA GLU A 596 13.24 -10.88 -40.22
C GLU A 596 13.33 -9.37 -39.99
N ASP A 597 12.20 -8.66 -39.98
CA ASP A 597 12.14 -7.21 -39.78
C ASP A 597 12.19 -6.77 -38.30
N SER A 598 12.38 -7.70 -37.36
CA SER A 598 12.14 -7.44 -35.93
C SER A 598 13.07 -6.39 -35.33
N LEU A 599 14.32 -6.29 -35.80
CA LEU A 599 15.29 -5.27 -35.35
C LEU A 599 14.94 -3.87 -35.88
N MET A 600 14.38 -3.77 -37.07
CA MET A 600 13.88 -2.51 -37.64
C MET A 600 12.63 -2.00 -36.93
N LEU A 601 11.74 -2.93 -36.58
CA LEU A 601 10.48 -2.61 -35.91
C LEU A 601 10.66 -2.32 -34.42
N TYR A 602 11.54 -3.05 -33.74
CA TYR A 602 11.72 -2.91 -32.29
C TYR A 602 13.17 -3.20 -31.85
N PRO A 603 14.11 -2.26 -32.10
CA PRO A 603 15.51 -2.42 -31.73
C PRO A 603 15.66 -2.51 -30.20
N SER A 604 15.77 -3.74 -29.68
CA SER A 604 15.79 -4.01 -28.25
C SER A 604 16.58 -5.26 -27.90
N GLU A 605 17.05 -5.36 -26.65
CA GLU A 605 17.77 -6.54 -26.15
C GLU A 605 16.96 -7.85 -26.32
N LEU A 606 15.63 -7.79 -26.18
CA LEU A 606 14.77 -8.95 -26.37
C LEU A 606 14.82 -9.49 -27.80
N VAL A 607 14.91 -8.59 -28.77
CA VAL A 607 15.02 -8.97 -30.19
C VAL A 607 16.42 -9.50 -30.50
N LEU A 608 17.48 -8.91 -29.96
CA LEU A 608 18.85 -9.45 -30.07
C LEU A 608 18.94 -10.89 -29.52
N LEU A 609 18.33 -11.14 -28.36
CA LEU A 609 18.24 -12.51 -27.81
C LEU A 609 17.44 -13.45 -28.70
N ASN A 610 16.43 -12.94 -29.41
CA ASN A 610 15.61 -13.74 -30.31
C ASN A 610 16.39 -14.08 -31.59
N ALA A 611 17.16 -13.14 -32.13
CA ALA A 611 18.10 -13.38 -33.22
C ALA A 611 19.08 -14.50 -32.85
N LEU A 612 19.79 -14.39 -31.70
CA LEU A 612 20.70 -15.45 -31.23
C LEU A 612 20.03 -16.83 -31.05
N LYS A 613 18.71 -16.89 -30.79
CA LYS A 613 17.97 -18.15 -30.64
C LYS A 613 17.59 -18.81 -31.95
N HIS A 614 17.41 -18.03 -33.01
CA HIS A 614 16.81 -18.50 -34.26
C HIS A 614 17.75 -18.32 -35.45
N ASP A 615 18.26 -17.11 -35.66
CA ASP A 615 19.21 -16.77 -36.71
C ASP A 615 20.13 -15.61 -36.26
N GLN A 616 21.40 -15.93 -36.02
CA GLN A 616 22.41 -14.94 -35.61
C GLN A 616 22.75 -13.95 -36.73
N ASN A 617 22.55 -14.31 -37.99
CA ASN A 617 22.94 -13.48 -39.13
C ASN A 617 22.15 -12.17 -39.20
N LEU A 618 20.96 -12.15 -38.58
CA LEU A 618 20.19 -10.92 -38.39
C LEU A 618 20.98 -9.82 -37.65
N LEU A 619 21.94 -10.20 -36.80
CA LEU A 619 22.77 -9.21 -36.11
C LEU A 619 23.69 -8.46 -37.09
N HIS A 620 24.27 -9.17 -38.06
CA HIS A 620 25.10 -8.55 -39.09
C HIS A 620 24.26 -7.81 -40.14
N LEU A 621 23.12 -8.39 -40.53
CA LEU A 621 22.21 -7.78 -41.50
C LEU A 621 21.70 -6.40 -41.04
N TYR A 622 21.49 -6.24 -39.74
CA TYR A 622 20.97 -5.03 -39.10
C TYR A 622 22.02 -4.39 -38.17
N GLN A 623 23.27 -4.36 -38.60
CA GLN A 623 24.40 -3.89 -37.80
C GLN A 623 24.18 -2.47 -37.24
N THR A 624 23.58 -1.56 -38.01
CA THR A 624 23.29 -0.18 -37.58
C THR A 624 22.31 -0.15 -36.39
N GLU A 625 21.26 -0.96 -36.43
CA GLU A 625 20.28 -1.07 -35.35
C GLU A 625 20.87 -1.82 -34.14
N VAL A 626 21.69 -2.84 -34.40
CA VAL A 626 22.44 -3.53 -33.34
C VAL A 626 23.36 -2.54 -32.63
N ASP A 627 24.10 -1.72 -33.38
CA ASP A 627 25.03 -0.73 -32.83
C ASP A 627 24.32 0.37 -32.06
N SER A 628 23.15 0.84 -32.52
CA SER A 628 22.36 1.82 -31.78
C SER A 628 21.93 1.30 -30.39
N ILE A 629 21.57 0.01 -30.29
CA ILE A 629 21.27 -0.65 -29.01
C ILE A 629 22.54 -0.88 -28.20
N ARG A 630 23.57 -1.42 -28.86
CA ARG A 630 24.85 -1.83 -28.27
C ARG A 630 25.57 -0.69 -27.58
N TYR A 631 25.45 0.50 -28.14
CA TYR A 631 26.14 1.71 -27.70
C TYR A 631 25.30 2.65 -26.85
N HIS A 632 24.07 2.26 -26.52
CA HIS A 632 23.18 3.08 -25.71
C HIS A 632 23.61 3.10 -24.23
N ASP A 633 24.04 4.25 -23.70
CA ASP A 633 24.65 4.37 -22.36
C ASP A 633 23.72 4.10 -21.16
N MET A 634 22.40 4.05 -21.39
CA MET A 634 21.40 3.83 -20.33
C MET A 634 21.13 2.36 -20.02
N LYS A 635 21.45 1.41 -20.92
CA LYS A 635 21.03 0.00 -20.77
C LYS A 635 22.20 -0.95 -21.04
N LEU A 636 22.59 -1.72 -20.03
CA LEU A 636 23.55 -2.80 -20.20
C LEU A 636 22.86 -4.05 -20.76
N LEU A 637 23.35 -4.57 -21.88
CA LEU A 637 22.84 -5.78 -22.55
C LEU A 637 23.29 -7.07 -21.85
N GLN A 638 23.15 -7.14 -20.53
CA GLN A 638 23.75 -8.19 -19.70
C GLN A 638 23.35 -9.61 -20.16
N PRO A 639 22.05 -9.94 -20.34
CA PRO A 639 21.63 -11.19 -20.96
C PRO A 639 22.32 -11.53 -22.28
N VAL A 640 22.36 -10.61 -23.25
CA VAL A 640 22.98 -10.85 -24.57
C VAL A 640 24.48 -11.07 -24.44
N LEU A 641 25.18 -10.15 -23.76
CA LEU A 641 26.63 -10.22 -23.56
C LEU A 641 27.04 -11.51 -22.85
N THR A 642 26.26 -11.96 -21.87
CA THR A 642 26.52 -13.23 -21.17
C THR A 642 26.35 -14.43 -22.12
N LYS A 643 25.39 -14.39 -23.05
CA LYS A 643 25.24 -15.44 -24.06
C LYS A 643 26.36 -15.42 -25.09
N LEU A 644 26.79 -14.25 -25.54
CA LEU A 644 27.93 -14.10 -26.43
C LEU A 644 29.20 -14.65 -25.78
N LYS A 645 29.52 -14.26 -24.54
CA LYS A 645 30.67 -14.77 -23.81
C LYS A 645 30.66 -16.30 -23.68
N ILE A 646 29.51 -16.89 -23.34
CA ILE A 646 29.43 -18.34 -23.10
C ILE A 646 29.43 -19.13 -24.41
N TYR A 647 28.58 -18.75 -25.37
CA TYR A 647 28.29 -19.60 -26.53
C TYR A 647 28.96 -19.14 -27.81
N TRP A 648 29.48 -17.91 -27.91
CA TRP A 648 30.14 -17.34 -29.09
C TRP A 648 31.46 -16.64 -28.70
N SER A 649 32.18 -17.19 -27.73
CA SER A 649 33.42 -16.62 -27.18
C SER A 649 34.49 -16.34 -28.22
N ASP A 650 34.49 -17.11 -29.30
CA ASP A 650 35.49 -17.17 -30.36
C ASP A 650 35.11 -16.37 -31.62
N THR A 651 33.84 -15.96 -31.73
CA THR A 651 33.27 -15.28 -32.91
C THR A 651 32.68 -13.92 -32.50
N LEU A 652 31.35 -13.83 -32.36
CA LEU A 652 30.61 -12.59 -32.07
C LEU A 652 31.14 -11.86 -30.82
N ALA A 653 31.54 -12.60 -29.77
CA ALA A 653 32.10 -11.99 -28.57
C ALA A 653 33.42 -11.28 -28.84
N LYS A 654 34.33 -11.85 -29.66
CA LYS A 654 35.61 -11.23 -30.01
C LYS A 654 35.41 -9.97 -30.84
N GLU A 655 34.52 -10.03 -31.83
CA GLU A 655 34.15 -8.87 -32.64
C GLU A 655 33.63 -7.74 -31.74
N TRP A 656 32.73 -8.07 -30.81
CA TRP A 656 32.20 -7.08 -29.89
C TRP A 656 33.28 -6.55 -28.92
N ILE A 657 34.16 -7.40 -28.42
CA ILE A 657 35.31 -6.95 -27.60
C ILE A 657 36.15 -5.93 -28.39
N ASN A 658 36.51 -6.24 -29.63
CA ASN A 658 37.35 -5.38 -30.46
C ASN A 658 36.71 -4.00 -30.67
N ASN A 659 35.43 -3.93 -31.05
CA ASN A 659 34.83 -2.61 -31.25
C ASN A 659 34.72 -1.86 -29.92
N TYR A 660 34.44 -2.51 -28.78
CA TYR A 660 34.43 -1.82 -27.49
C TYR A 660 35.80 -1.32 -27.05
N LEU A 661 36.90 -2.01 -27.40
CA LEU A 661 38.26 -1.55 -27.13
C LEU A 661 38.57 -0.25 -27.89
N VAL A 662 38.18 -0.16 -29.16
CA VAL A 662 38.33 1.07 -29.96
C VAL A 662 37.62 2.25 -29.27
N ARG A 663 36.41 2.02 -28.74
CA ARG A 663 35.59 3.06 -28.11
C ARG A 663 36.11 3.52 -26.74
N LEU A 664 37.10 2.86 -26.15
CA LEU A 664 37.73 3.39 -24.92
C LEU A 664 38.40 4.74 -25.18
N ASN A 665 38.89 4.95 -26.41
CA ASN A 665 39.55 6.18 -26.83
C ASN A 665 38.58 7.29 -27.28
N GLU A 666 37.26 7.02 -27.33
CA GLU A 666 36.24 7.99 -27.76
C GLU A 666 35.62 8.70 -26.56
N ILE A 667 35.77 10.03 -26.46
CA ILE A 667 35.21 10.83 -25.36
C ILE A 667 33.71 10.55 -25.18
N GLY A 668 33.31 10.24 -23.95
CA GLY A 668 31.92 9.99 -23.56
C GLY A 668 31.42 8.56 -23.78
N LYS A 669 32.21 7.65 -24.40
CA LYS A 669 31.78 6.26 -24.72
C LYS A 669 32.33 5.19 -23.78
N GLN A 670 33.23 5.57 -22.87
CA GLN A 670 33.93 4.68 -21.93
C GLN A 670 32.97 3.90 -21.03
N LYS A 671 31.83 4.51 -20.64
CA LYS A 671 30.87 3.91 -19.69
C LYS A 671 30.35 2.56 -20.18
N ASN A 672 29.74 2.52 -21.36
CA ASN A 672 29.19 1.30 -21.94
C ASN A 672 30.32 0.35 -22.33
N ALA A 673 31.40 0.85 -22.95
CA ALA A 673 32.54 0.03 -23.34
C ALA A 673 33.12 -0.77 -22.17
N ILE A 674 33.47 -0.11 -21.05
CA ILE A 674 34.02 -0.78 -19.87
C ILE A 674 33.02 -1.74 -19.24
N GLN A 675 31.73 -1.38 -19.19
CA GLN A 675 30.70 -2.28 -18.66
C GLN A 675 30.56 -3.55 -19.49
N SER A 676 30.60 -3.43 -20.81
CA SER A 676 30.46 -4.55 -21.73
C SER A 676 31.72 -5.41 -21.75
N LEU A 677 32.91 -4.79 -21.73
CA LEU A 677 34.19 -5.50 -21.60
C LEU A 677 34.28 -6.28 -20.28
N ALA A 678 33.82 -5.70 -19.16
CA ALA A 678 33.80 -6.40 -17.87
C ALA A 678 32.96 -7.69 -17.91
N VAL A 679 31.93 -7.75 -18.76
CA VAL A 679 31.11 -8.95 -18.94
C VAL A 679 31.77 -9.92 -19.91
N LEU A 680 32.26 -9.44 -21.06
CA LEU A 680 32.72 -10.27 -22.19
C LEU A 680 34.13 -10.84 -22.01
N GLN A 681 35.06 -10.07 -21.45
CA GLN A 681 36.46 -10.49 -21.37
C GLN A 681 36.72 -11.51 -20.25
N SER A 682 37.86 -12.19 -20.35
CA SER A 682 38.43 -12.96 -19.25
C SER A 682 38.86 -12.02 -18.11
N GLN A 683 39.02 -12.58 -16.91
CA GLN A 683 39.53 -11.83 -15.77
C GLN A 683 40.92 -11.23 -16.07
N LYS A 684 41.81 -12.01 -16.68
CA LYS A 684 43.19 -11.62 -16.98
C LYS A 684 43.24 -10.47 -17.99
N ASP A 685 42.51 -10.58 -19.10
CA ASP A 685 42.54 -9.59 -20.17
C ASP A 685 41.96 -8.25 -19.72
N PHE A 686 40.85 -8.30 -18.98
CA PHE A 686 40.24 -7.08 -18.43
C PHE A 686 41.18 -6.36 -17.46
N LEU A 687 41.89 -7.11 -16.60
CA LEU A 687 42.83 -6.53 -15.65
C LEU A 687 44.07 -5.94 -16.33
N ASN A 688 44.54 -6.53 -17.43
CA ASN A 688 45.66 -5.97 -18.18
C ASN A 688 45.34 -4.57 -18.72
N ILE A 689 44.09 -4.35 -19.15
CA ILE A 689 43.62 -3.03 -19.58
C ILE A 689 43.41 -2.12 -18.36
N ALA A 690 42.73 -2.59 -17.32
CA ALA A 690 42.42 -1.78 -16.15
C ALA A 690 43.67 -1.24 -15.44
N LYS A 691 44.78 -1.99 -15.44
CA LYS A 691 46.07 -1.57 -14.86
C LYS A 691 46.62 -0.27 -15.45
N GLN A 692 46.34 0.02 -16.72
CA GLN A 692 46.80 1.23 -17.40
C GLN A 692 46.12 2.49 -16.86
N TYR A 693 44.95 2.34 -16.22
CA TYR A 693 44.13 3.45 -15.75
C TYR A 693 44.08 3.52 -14.21
N ILE A 694 45.06 2.97 -13.51
CA ILE A 694 45.12 3.08 -12.05
C ILE A 694 45.53 4.52 -11.69
N PRO A 695 44.73 5.24 -10.86
CA PRO A 695 45.05 6.60 -10.49
C PRO A 695 46.31 6.65 -9.62
N GLN A 696 47.33 7.38 -10.08
CA GLN A 696 48.57 7.58 -9.33
C GLN A 696 48.43 8.72 -8.31
N GLU A 697 47.58 9.70 -8.62
CA GLU A 697 47.32 10.86 -7.77
C GLU A 697 46.07 10.69 -6.88
N SER A 698 46.07 11.38 -5.74
CA SER A 698 44.95 11.34 -4.77
C SER A 698 43.91 12.44 -4.99
N LYS A 699 44.23 13.51 -5.75
CA LYS A 699 43.30 14.60 -6.06
C LYS A 699 43.15 14.73 -7.57
N ILE A 700 41.94 14.94 -8.04
CA ILE A 700 41.69 15.14 -9.48
C ILE A 700 42.05 16.59 -9.84
N ASN A 701 43.02 16.78 -10.74
CA ASN A 701 43.30 18.09 -11.32
C ASN A 701 42.33 18.35 -12.48
N TRP A 702 41.24 19.08 -12.22
CA TRP A 702 40.22 19.36 -13.23
C TRP A 702 40.71 20.22 -14.40
N GLN A 703 41.81 20.96 -14.25
CA GLN A 703 42.32 21.86 -15.30
C GLN A 703 43.24 21.15 -16.30
N GLU A 704 43.87 20.04 -15.91
CA GLU A 704 44.88 19.33 -16.71
C GLU A 704 44.49 17.86 -17.00
N ALA A 705 43.32 17.40 -16.52
CA ALA A 705 42.91 16.01 -16.68
C ALA A 705 42.58 15.71 -18.14
N ASP A 706 43.26 14.72 -18.72
CA ASP A 706 42.82 14.06 -19.95
C ASP A 706 41.42 13.46 -19.74
N GLU A 707 40.44 13.92 -20.53
CA GLU A 707 39.05 13.53 -20.35
C GLU A 707 38.84 12.03 -20.54
N VAL A 708 39.49 11.43 -21.54
CA VAL A 708 39.38 10.00 -21.85
C VAL A 708 39.91 9.18 -20.69
N GLU A 709 41.10 9.52 -20.20
CA GLU A 709 41.75 8.85 -19.09
C GLU A 709 40.93 8.97 -17.81
N TYR A 710 40.42 10.18 -17.51
CA TYR A 710 39.54 10.42 -16.38
C TYR A 710 38.27 9.57 -16.44
N TYR A 711 37.58 9.52 -17.59
CA TYR A 711 36.39 8.71 -17.75
C TYR A 711 36.69 7.21 -17.65
N CYS A 712 37.82 6.74 -18.21
CA CYS A 712 38.28 5.37 -18.04
C CYS A 712 38.49 5.04 -16.56
N ARG A 713 39.29 5.83 -15.83
CA ARG A 713 39.53 5.71 -14.38
C ARG A 713 38.22 5.62 -13.61
N LYS A 714 37.30 6.56 -13.85
CA LYS A 714 35.97 6.62 -13.23
C LYS A 714 35.13 5.37 -13.48
N TYR A 715 35.07 4.90 -14.73
CA TYR A 715 34.18 3.80 -15.09
C TYR A 715 34.78 2.41 -14.81
N PHE A 716 36.10 2.23 -14.84
CA PHE A 716 36.77 1.06 -14.29
C PHE A 716 36.49 0.97 -12.79
N ALA A 717 36.76 2.03 -12.03
CA ALA A 717 36.47 2.10 -10.59
C ALA A 717 35.02 1.68 -10.26
N LYS A 718 34.05 2.17 -11.05
CA LYS A 718 32.63 1.89 -10.83
C LYS A 718 32.19 0.47 -11.19
N ASN A 719 32.81 -0.16 -12.20
CA ASN A 719 32.27 -1.37 -12.83
C ASN A 719 33.17 -2.62 -12.69
N ILE A 720 34.37 -2.51 -12.12
CA ILE A 720 35.30 -3.63 -11.96
C ILE A 720 34.69 -4.86 -11.25
N HIS A 721 33.72 -4.66 -10.35
CA HIS A 721 32.98 -5.73 -9.67
C HIS A 721 32.09 -6.60 -10.58
N LYS A 722 31.88 -6.21 -11.84
CA LYS A 722 31.09 -6.96 -12.83
C LYS A 722 31.88 -8.08 -13.52
N VAL A 723 33.20 -8.04 -13.40
CA VAL A 723 34.11 -9.04 -13.96
C VAL A 723 33.80 -10.42 -13.38
N ARG A 724 33.92 -11.45 -14.23
CA ARG A 724 33.74 -12.86 -13.86
C ARG A 724 35.02 -13.66 -14.16
N PRO A 725 35.54 -14.42 -13.18
CA PRO A 725 35.08 -14.54 -11.79
C PRO A 725 35.20 -13.25 -10.97
N ILE A 726 34.57 -13.19 -9.80
CA ILE A 726 34.64 -12.01 -8.94
C ILE A 726 36.08 -11.77 -8.50
N LEU A 727 36.53 -10.53 -8.70
CA LEU A 727 37.87 -10.07 -8.36
C LEU A 727 38.09 -9.97 -6.84
N ASP A 728 39.34 -10.14 -6.43
CA ASP A 728 39.76 -9.87 -5.07
C ASP A 728 39.56 -8.40 -4.70
N THR A 729 39.25 -8.16 -3.42
CA THR A 729 38.99 -6.79 -2.95
C THR A 729 40.20 -5.89 -3.17
N ASP A 730 41.42 -6.43 -3.05
CA ASP A 730 42.67 -5.69 -3.27
C ASP A 730 42.74 -5.07 -4.69
N VAL A 731 42.17 -5.74 -5.70
CA VAL A 731 42.08 -5.22 -7.07
C VAL A 731 41.10 -4.07 -7.18
N VAL A 732 39.99 -4.12 -6.45
CA VAL A 732 39.01 -3.02 -6.41
C VAL A 732 39.62 -1.80 -5.70
N LEU A 733 40.49 -2.03 -4.72
CA LEU A 733 41.20 -0.98 -3.98
C LEU A 733 42.21 -0.21 -4.84
N TRP A 734 42.66 -0.73 -5.98
CA TRP A 734 43.51 0.02 -6.92
C TRP A 734 42.89 1.36 -7.32
N PHE A 735 41.56 1.42 -7.44
CA PHE A 735 40.83 2.62 -7.82
C PHE A 735 40.27 3.42 -6.63
N ALA A 736 40.54 2.98 -5.41
CA ALA A 736 40.04 3.59 -4.17
C ALA A 736 41.01 4.63 -3.59
N ASN A 737 41.74 5.35 -4.46
CA ASN A 737 42.73 6.36 -4.07
C ASN A 737 42.10 7.78 -4.07
N GLY A 738 42.20 8.48 -2.94
CA GLY A 738 41.73 9.87 -2.78
C GLY A 738 40.34 10.16 -3.35
N ASP A 739 40.23 11.14 -4.26
CA ASP A 739 38.97 11.59 -4.87
C ASP A 739 38.27 10.53 -5.73
N TYR A 740 39.00 9.53 -6.22
CA TYR A 740 38.44 8.44 -7.04
C TYR A 740 37.67 7.41 -6.20
N LEU A 741 37.85 7.40 -4.87
CA LEU A 741 37.13 6.51 -3.95
C LEU A 741 35.61 6.56 -4.18
N LYS A 742 35.04 7.77 -4.38
CA LYS A 742 33.60 7.95 -4.60
C LYS A 742 33.05 7.15 -5.77
N PHE A 743 33.88 6.85 -6.78
CA PHE A 743 33.51 6.02 -7.91
C PHE A 743 33.68 4.52 -7.59
N ALA A 744 34.71 4.15 -6.82
CA ALA A 744 34.99 2.78 -6.41
C ALA A 744 34.01 2.24 -5.35
N VAL A 745 33.34 3.09 -4.56
CA VAL A 745 32.42 2.68 -3.48
C VAL A 745 31.39 1.65 -3.96
N THR A 746 30.82 1.81 -5.15
CA THR A 746 29.81 0.87 -5.67
C THR A 746 30.42 -0.51 -5.89
N ALA A 747 31.61 -0.57 -6.52
CA ALA A 747 32.30 -1.82 -6.78
C ALA A 747 32.79 -2.48 -5.49
N LEU A 748 33.38 -1.70 -4.59
CA LEU A 748 33.81 -2.15 -3.28
C LEU A 748 32.64 -2.75 -2.51
N SER A 749 31.48 -2.08 -2.56
CA SER A 749 30.27 -2.55 -1.88
C SER A 749 29.76 -3.86 -2.46
N ALA A 750 29.71 -3.98 -3.78
CA ALA A 750 29.27 -5.21 -4.44
C ALA A 750 30.19 -6.40 -4.12
N THR A 751 31.50 -6.19 -4.12
CA THR A 751 32.52 -7.21 -3.80
C THR A 751 32.43 -7.62 -2.33
N LEU A 752 32.54 -6.67 -1.39
CA LEU A 752 32.46 -6.93 0.05
C LEU A 752 31.11 -7.51 0.49
N ALA A 753 30.03 -7.22 -0.24
CA ALA A 753 28.74 -7.83 0.04
C ALA A 753 28.73 -9.34 -0.25
N ASN A 754 29.60 -9.82 -1.14
CA ASN A 754 29.58 -11.19 -1.65
C ASN A 754 30.75 -12.07 -1.17
N ILE A 755 31.81 -11.51 -0.59
CA ILE A 755 32.95 -12.28 -0.07
C ILE A 755 32.55 -13.35 0.96
N SER A 756 33.40 -14.37 1.06
CA SER A 756 33.25 -15.49 2.00
C SER A 756 33.42 -15.00 3.46
N PRO A 757 32.86 -15.70 4.46
CA PRO A 757 33.10 -15.37 5.86
C PRO A 757 34.57 -15.31 6.26
N ILE A 758 35.43 -16.20 5.73
CA ILE A 758 36.87 -16.19 6.03
C ILE A 758 37.54 -14.94 5.46
N ASP A 759 37.25 -14.61 4.20
CA ASP A 759 37.80 -13.40 3.56
C ASP A 759 37.35 -12.12 4.27
N ARG A 760 36.13 -12.09 4.85
CA ARG A 760 35.65 -10.93 5.63
C ARG A 760 36.57 -10.64 6.80
N GLU A 761 37.03 -11.66 7.51
CA GLU A 761 37.89 -11.45 8.68
C GLU A 761 39.26 -10.92 8.27
N ALA A 762 39.84 -11.46 7.18
CA ALA A 762 41.07 -10.96 6.61
C ALA A 762 40.93 -9.48 6.16
N TYR A 763 39.84 -9.15 5.46
CA TYR A 763 39.58 -7.78 5.00
C TYR A 763 39.15 -6.83 6.10
N ALA A 764 38.56 -7.31 7.19
CA ALA A 764 38.24 -6.49 8.36
C ALA A 764 39.50 -5.80 8.88
N SER A 765 40.54 -6.59 9.14
CA SER A 765 41.83 -6.11 9.67
C SER A 765 42.56 -5.19 8.68
N LYS A 766 42.46 -5.45 7.37
CA LYS A 766 43.02 -4.56 6.34
C LYS A 766 42.29 -3.22 6.31
N LEU A 767 40.96 -3.24 6.27
CA LEU A 767 40.12 -2.06 6.11
C LEU A 767 40.01 -1.20 7.38
N THR A 768 40.54 -1.65 8.51
CA THR A 768 40.69 -0.82 9.71
C THR A 768 41.90 0.09 9.67
N ASN A 769 42.87 -0.15 8.77
CA ASN A 769 44.13 0.61 8.70
C ASN A 769 44.26 1.47 7.43
N VAL A 770 43.17 1.62 6.66
CA VAL A 770 43.13 2.42 5.43
C VAL A 770 42.69 3.87 5.72
N PRO A 771 42.86 4.82 4.78
CA PRO A 771 42.44 6.21 4.96
C PRO A 771 40.95 6.34 5.36
N VAL A 772 40.67 7.34 6.19
CA VAL A 772 39.39 7.56 6.91
C VAL A 772 38.14 7.34 6.05
N SER A 773 38.08 7.86 4.83
CA SER A 773 36.90 7.74 3.96
C SER A 773 36.63 6.30 3.51
N LEU A 774 37.68 5.56 3.17
CA LEU A 774 37.61 4.15 2.81
C LEU A 774 37.36 3.28 4.05
N GLN A 775 37.98 3.64 5.18
CA GLN A 775 37.85 2.96 6.46
C GLN A 775 36.38 2.93 6.91
N LYS A 776 35.66 4.07 6.81
CA LYS A 776 34.21 4.14 7.11
C LYS A 776 33.39 3.13 6.31
N HIS A 777 33.65 3.03 5.01
CA HIS A 777 32.92 2.11 4.14
C HIS A 777 33.27 0.65 4.44
N GLY A 778 34.56 0.35 4.62
CA GLY A 778 35.02 -0.99 5.01
C GLY A 778 34.45 -1.44 6.34
N ILE A 779 34.51 -0.58 7.37
CA ILE A 779 33.94 -0.80 8.71
C ILE A 779 32.44 -1.13 8.61
N ARG A 780 31.65 -0.32 7.89
CA ARG A 780 30.19 -0.55 7.75
C ARG A 780 29.85 -1.88 7.12
N MET A 781 30.61 -2.30 6.11
CA MET A 781 30.24 -3.44 5.28
C MET A 781 30.76 -4.77 5.79
N VAL A 782 32.00 -4.80 6.25
CA VAL A 782 32.65 -6.02 6.72
C VAL A 782 32.26 -6.31 8.16
N LEU A 783 32.36 -5.31 9.04
CA LEU A 783 32.20 -5.54 10.48
C LEU A 783 30.73 -5.75 10.86
N ALA A 784 29.76 -5.14 10.17
CA ALA A 784 28.33 -5.45 10.36
C ALA A 784 27.97 -6.90 10.02
N LYS A 785 28.86 -7.65 9.35
CA LYS A 785 28.65 -9.04 8.96
C LYS A 785 29.50 -10.03 9.77
N LEU A 786 30.32 -9.55 10.72
CA LEU A 786 31.03 -10.40 11.66
C LEU A 786 30.12 -10.80 12.84
N GLY A 787 30.52 -11.82 13.60
CA GLY A 787 29.83 -12.17 14.84
C GLY A 787 30.15 -11.17 15.95
N ILE A 788 29.19 -10.91 16.86
CA ILE A 788 29.34 -9.93 17.97
C ILE A 788 30.59 -10.17 18.80
N GLU A 789 30.93 -11.44 19.06
CA GLU A 789 32.13 -11.82 19.84
C GLU A 789 33.44 -11.33 19.21
N LYS A 790 33.49 -11.16 17.87
CA LYS A 790 34.64 -10.60 17.15
C LYS A 790 34.52 -9.09 16.95
N ILE A 791 33.29 -8.58 16.83
CA ILE A 791 33.04 -7.14 16.62
C ILE A 791 33.50 -6.33 17.83
N ILE A 792 33.16 -6.75 19.04
CA ILE A 792 33.43 -5.98 20.26
C ILE A 792 34.92 -5.64 20.43
N PRO A 793 35.85 -6.62 20.47
CA PRO A 793 37.27 -6.31 20.65
C PRO A 793 37.84 -5.50 19.47
N ALA A 794 37.36 -5.73 18.25
CA ALA A 794 37.78 -4.95 17.09
C ALA A 794 37.33 -3.48 17.19
N PHE A 795 36.07 -3.24 17.56
CA PHE A 795 35.51 -1.90 17.69
C PHE A 795 36.16 -1.11 18.83
N GLU A 796 36.40 -1.76 19.97
CA GLU A 796 37.12 -1.14 21.09
C GLU A 796 38.54 -0.75 20.69
N LYS A 797 39.26 -1.64 19.98
CA LYS A 797 40.60 -1.35 19.47
C LYS A 797 40.60 -0.17 18.50
N ILE A 798 39.68 -0.15 17.52
CA ILE A 798 39.60 0.95 16.54
C ILE A 798 39.30 2.26 17.25
N TRP A 799 38.32 2.28 18.16
CA TRP A 799 37.93 3.45 18.94
C TRP A 799 39.12 4.04 19.69
N LYS A 800 39.88 3.23 20.43
CA LYS A 800 41.06 3.68 21.18
C LYS A 800 42.21 4.16 20.27
N SER A 801 42.32 3.62 19.07
CA SER A 801 43.43 3.91 18.14
C SER A 801 43.21 5.15 17.27
N THR A 802 41.99 5.68 17.17
CA THR A 802 41.66 6.78 16.26
C THR A 802 41.21 8.01 17.04
N THR A 803 41.54 9.19 16.53
CA THR A 803 41.01 10.47 17.02
C THR A 803 40.01 11.07 16.04
N ASN A 804 39.64 10.35 14.97
CA ASN A 804 38.80 10.89 13.90
C ASN A 804 37.31 10.86 14.29
N PRO A 805 36.64 12.02 14.47
CA PRO A 805 35.25 12.07 14.95
C PRO A 805 34.26 11.32 14.05
N THR A 806 34.56 11.23 12.75
CA THR A 806 33.64 10.54 11.83
C THR A 806 33.78 9.02 11.87
N ILE A 807 34.94 8.49 12.29
CA ILE A 807 35.11 7.06 12.57
C ILE A 807 34.36 6.72 13.85
N HIS A 808 34.53 7.51 14.91
CA HIS A 808 33.74 7.39 16.15
C HIS A 808 32.24 7.35 15.85
N THR A 809 31.75 8.32 15.06
CA THR A 809 30.35 8.35 14.64
C THR A 809 29.92 7.05 13.95
N THR A 810 30.74 6.54 13.04
CA THR A 810 30.40 5.32 12.30
C THR A 810 30.35 4.09 13.21
N LEU A 811 31.31 3.94 14.12
CA LEU A 811 31.33 2.85 15.12
C LEU A 811 30.12 2.93 16.05
N PHE A 812 29.80 4.13 16.55
CA PHE A 812 28.67 4.36 17.44
C PHE A 812 27.34 3.95 16.77
N LEU A 813 27.09 4.46 15.54
CA LEU A 813 25.86 4.18 14.81
C LEU A 813 25.70 2.69 14.47
N ILE A 814 26.78 2.00 14.10
CA ILE A 814 26.72 0.54 13.83
C ILE A 814 26.43 -0.22 15.12
N THR A 815 27.10 0.12 16.21
CA THR A 815 26.92 -0.58 17.50
C THR A 815 25.50 -0.39 18.03
N HIS A 816 24.96 0.82 17.94
CA HIS A 816 23.56 1.09 18.28
C HIS A 816 22.60 0.28 17.40
N SER A 817 22.86 0.16 16.10
CA SER A 817 22.04 -0.65 15.19
C SER A 817 22.09 -2.15 15.54
N LEU A 818 23.26 -2.66 15.92
CA LEU A 818 23.42 -4.04 16.39
C LEU A 818 22.66 -4.28 17.71
N LEU A 819 22.73 -3.31 18.63
CA LEU A 819 22.05 -3.38 19.92
C LEU A 819 20.52 -3.40 19.76
N ARG A 820 19.97 -2.50 18.94
CA ARG A 820 18.53 -2.41 18.64
C ARG A 820 17.95 -3.74 18.11
N ASN A 821 18.71 -4.46 17.29
CA ASN A 821 18.23 -5.67 16.62
C ASN A 821 18.54 -6.96 17.41
N GLN A 822 19.00 -6.85 18.66
CA GLN A 822 19.39 -7.99 19.48
C GLN A 822 18.28 -8.41 20.43
N SER A 823 18.06 -9.72 20.56
CA SER A 823 17.08 -10.31 21.50
C SER A 823 17.73 -11.07 22.66
N SER A 824 19.01 -11.44 22.55
CA SER A 824 19.72 -12.16 23.59
C SER A 824 20.24 -11.22 24.67
N ASN A 825 19.76 -11.37 25.92
CA ASN A 825 20.17 -10.54 27.07
C ASN A 825 21.69 -10.49 27.26
N THR A 826 22.38 -11.63 27.11
CA THR A 826 23.85 -11.68 27.26
C THR A 826 24.56 -10.85 26.17
N ARG A 827 24.07 -10.88 24.93
CA ARG A 827 24.62 -10.07 23.82
C ARG A 827 24.26 -8.60 23.93
N ILE A 828 23.06 -8.29 24.43
CA ILE A 828 22.61 -6.92 24.74
C ILE A 828 23.58 -6.28 25.73
N LEU A 829 23.86 -6.96 26.85
CA LEU A 829 24.76 -6.46 27.89
C LEU A 829 26.18 -6.23 27.33
N LYS A 830 26.72 -7.17 26.55
CA LYS A 830 28.04 -7.01 25.92
C LYS A 830 28.13 -5.80 24.97
N LEU A 831 27.12 -5.60 24.13
CA LEU A 831 27.06 -4.44 23.21
C LEU A 831 26.84 -3.13 23.97
N TRP A 832 26.07 -3.17 25.07
CA TRP A 832 25.89 -2.04 25.95
C TRP A 832 27.19 -1.65 26.64
N THR A 833 27.96 -2.60 27.18
CA THR A 833 29.29 -2.33 27.76
C THR A 833 30.20 -1.60 26.75
N LEU A 834 30.19 -2.02 25.48
CA LEU A 834 30.95 -1.35 24.43
C LEU A 834 30.45 0.09 24.18
N LEU A 835 29.13 0.30 24.09
CA LEU A 835 28.57 1.64 23.93
C LEU A 835 28.84 2.54 25.14
N LYS A 836 28.84 1.98 26.34
CA LYS A 836 29.20 2.71 27.57
C LYS A 836 30.64 3.21 27.50
N ILE A 837 31.58 2.34 27.07
CA ILE A 837 32.97 2.73 26.80
C ILE A 837 33.02 3.87 25.77
N PHE A 838 32.22 3.81 24.70
CA PHE A 838 32.19 4.89 23.71
C PHE A 838 31.72 6.20 24.33
N ILE A 839 30.60 6.19 25.05
CA ILE A 839 30.03 7.38 25.70
C ILE A 839 31.03 7.99 26.70
N ASP A 840 31.70 7.15 27.50
CA ASP A 840 32.70 7.58 28.48
C ASP A 840 33.94 8.24 27.87
N ASN A 841 34.22 7.96 26.59
CA ASN A 841 35.37 8.49 25.86
C ASN A 841 34.98 9.52 24.78
N LEU A 842 33.73 9.99 24.74
CA LEU A 842 33.33 11.04 23.81
C LEU A 842 33.97 12.38 24.21
N THR A 843 34.41 13.14 23.21
CA THR A 843 34.96 14.50 23.41
C THR A 843 33.95 15.57 22.99
N GLY A 844 34.16 16.84 23.36
CA GLY A 844 33.27 17.94 22.96
C GLY A 844 33.27 18.24 21.45
N SER A 845 34.23 17.71 20.68
CA SER A 845 34.38 17.91 19.23
C SER A 845 33.77 16.79 18.37
N GLU A 846 32.95 15.91 18.97
CA GLU A 846 32.33 14.80 18.26
C GLU A 846 31.24 15.24 17.27
N ASN A 847 30.91 14.35 16.34
CA ASN A 847 29.88 14.64 15.35
C ASN A 847 28.47 14.70 15.99
N PRO A 848 27.64 15.70 15.68
CA PRO A 848 26.24 15.80 16.17
C PRO A 848 25.37 14.57 15.89
N GLY A 849 25.74 13.75 14.90
CA GLY A 849 25.07 12.48 14.59
C GLY A 849 25.09 11.47 15.74
N ILE A 850 26.14 11.47 16.58
CA ILE A 850 26.20 10.63 17.79
C ILE A 850 25.13 11.08 18.77
N TYR A 851 25.09 12.38 19.08
CA TYR A 851 24.16 12.96 20.05
C TYR A 851 22.69 12.75 19.64
N LYS A 852 22.38 12.98 18.37
CA LYS A 852 21.04 12.70 17.80
C LYS A 852 20.63 11.24 17.97
N LYS A 853 21.57 10.30 17.80
CA LYS A 853 21.28 8.87 17.95
C LYS A 853 21.14 8.46 19.42
N MET A 854 21.95 9.04 20.30
CA MET A 854 21.84 8.87 21.76
C MET A 854 20.48 9.28 22.31
N CYS A 855 19.79 10.24 21.70
CA CYS A 855 18.44 10.64 22.11
C CYS A 855 17.35 9.57 21.83
N ASN A 856 17.61 8.52 21.04
CA ASN A 856 16.60 7.53 20.65
C ASN A 856 16.46 6.38 21.66
N VAL A 857 16.13 6.71 22.91
CA VAL A 857 16.12 5.75 24.04
C VAL A 857 15.12 4.61 23.84
N GLY A 858 13.94 4.90 23.27
CA GLY A 858 12.93 3.88 22.97
C GLY A 858 13.34 2.84 21.91
N GLU A 859 14.42 3.05 21.16
CA GLU A 859 14.96 2.05 20.22
C GLU A 859 15.86 1.00 20.89
N VAL A 860 16.24 1.21 22.15
CA VAL A 860 17.18 0.36 22.89
C VAL A 860 16.42 -0.72 23.67
N PRO A 861 16.97 -1.94 23.86
CA PRO A 861 16.32 -2.98 24.66
C PRO A 861 15.97 -2.54 26.08
N TRP A 862 14.78 -2.92 26.54
CA TRP A 862 14.16 -2.51 27.82
C TRP A 862 15.09 -2.61 29.03
N ASN A 863 15.80 -3.73 29.17
CA ASN A 863 16.63 -4.06 30.32
C ASN A 863 17.86 -3.14 30.51
N ILE A 864 18.17 -2.25 29.57
CA ILE A 864 19.27 -1.28 29.67
C ILE A 864 18.81 0.16 29.39
N GLN A 865 17.51 0.40 29.16
CA GLN A 865 17.01 1.72 28.77
C GLN A 865 17.27 2.79 29.83
N SER A 866 17.10 2.47 31.12
CA SER A 866 17.35 3.39 32.22
C SER A 866 18.81 3.82 32.29
N GLU A 867 19.74 2.85 32.28
CA GLU A 867 21.17 3.12 32.31
C GLU A 867 21.62 3.90 31.06
N TYR A 868 21.10 3.54 29.88
CA TYR A 868 21.37 4.23 28.63
C TYR A 868 20.91 5.70 28.68
N PHE A 869 19.70 5.95 29.17
CA PHE A 869 19.15 7.30 29.34
C PHE A 869 20.02 8.12 30.29
N MET A 870 20.27 7.61 31.50
CA MET A 870 21.02 8.34 32.54
C MET A 870 22.42 8.68 32.05
N LYS A 871 23.12 7.71 31.45
CA LYS A 871 24.47 7.90 30.91
C LYS A 871 24.49 8.94 29.79
N GLY A 872 23.52 8.88 28.87
CA GLY A 872 23.41 9.84 27.77
C GLY A 872 23.12 11.26 28.25
N TYR A 873 22.19 11.40 29.20
CA TYR A 873 21.85 12.68 29.80
C TYR A 873 23.04 13.30 30.55
N LEU A 874 23.73 12.53 31.41
CA LEU A 874 24.92 13.00 32.13
C LEU A 874 26.00 13.48 31.17
N TYR A 875 26.22 12.76 30.07
CA TYR A 875 27.15 13.19 29.04
C TYR A 875 26.72 14.50 28.36
N PHE A 876 25.44 14.67 28.02
CA PHE A 876 24.96 15.92 27.41
C PHE A 876 25.14 17.13 28.32
N GLN A 877 25.03 16.94 29.64
CA GLN A 877 25.31 17.99 30.63
C GLN A 877 26.79 18.46 30.63
N THR A 878 27.72 17.66 30.09
CA THR A 878 29.14 18.04 29.93
C THR A 878 29.44 18.82 28.64
N LEU A 879 28.47 18.95 27.73
CA LEU A 879 28.68 19.65 26.46
C LEU A 879 28.70 21.19 26.66
N PRO A 880 29.45 21.94 25.83
CA PRO A 880 29.51 23.39 25.96
C PRO A 880 28.28 24.10 25.36
N GLY A 881 27.84 25.16 26.03
CA GLY A 881 26.83 26.12 25.55
C GLY A 881 25.47 25.50 25.20
N ASN A 882 24.80 26.07 24.20
CA ASN A 882 23.44 25.68 23.78
C ASN A 882 23.30 24.22 23.31
N LEU A 883 24.40 23.48 23.14
CA LEU A 883 24.37 22.06 22.79
C LEU A 883 23.92 21.19 23.97
N ALA A 884 24.32 21.53 25.21
CA ALA A 884 23.91 20.80 26.40
C ALA A 884 22.39 20.84 26.57
N GLU A 885 21.81 22.04 26.53
CA GLU A 885 20.37 22.27 26.62
C GLU A 885 19.62 21.55 25.49
N LYS A 886 20.02 21.78 24.24
CA LYS A 886 19.38 21.19 23.06
C LYS A 886 19.28 19.66 23.11
N TYR A 887 20.36 18.96 23.48
CA TYR A 887 20.36 17.49 23.48
C TYR A 887 19.80 16.89 24.78
N SER A 888 19.90 17.62 25.90
CA SER A 888 19.22 17.25 27.14
C SER A 888 17.69 17.31 26.97
N ASP A 889 17.17 18.36 26.35
CA ASP A 889 15.75 18.45 25.99
C ASP A 889 15.34 17.37 24.98
N ALA A 890 16.19 17.10 23.98
CA ALA A 890 15.90 16.10 22.97
C ALA A 890 15.84 14.66 23.51
N ILE A 891 16.66 14.31 24.51
CA ILE A 891 16.59 12.98 25.15
C ILE A 891 15.38 12.88 26.09
N ILE A 892 15.05 13.95 26.81
CA ILE A 892 13.87 14.03 27.69
C ILE A 892 12.57 13.90 26.89
N SER A 893 12.42 14.68 25.82
CA SER A 893 11.21 14.65 24.98
C SER A 893 10.95 13.28 24.34
N LYS A 894 12.02 12.53 24.05
CA LYS A 894 11.95 11.17 23.47
C LYS A 894 11.90 10.06 24.50
N ALA A 895 11.94 10.36 25.80
CA ALA A 895 11.72 9.38 26.85
C ALA A 895 10.29 8.85 26.75
N SER A 896 10.15 7.53 26.64
CA SER A 896 8.82 6.90 26.70
C SER A 896 8.32 6.91 28.14
N GLU A 897 7.01 6.75 28.33
CA GLU A 897 6.39 6.63 29.66
C GLU A 897 7.01 5.49 30.48
N CYS A 898 7.24 4.34 29.84
CA CYS A 898 7.90 3.19 30.45
C CYS A 898 9.35 3.50 30.83
N THR A 899 10.05 4.37 30.07
CA THR A 899 11.41 4.79 30.43
C THR A 899 11.41 5.60 31.73
N VAL A 900 10.42 6.48 31.96
CA VAL A 900 10.36 7.33 33.17
C VAL A 900 10.19 6.48 34.44
N GLU A 901 9.41 5.41 34.36
CA GLU A 901 9.13 4.50 35.48
C GLU A 901 10.38 3.80 36.03
N ILE A 902 11.32 3.45 35.16
CA ILE A 902 12.50 2.66 35.51
C ILE A 902 13.75 3.50 35.81
N LEU A 903 13.63 4.84 35.81
CA LEU A 903 14.73 5.74 36.09
C LEU A 903 14.96 5.88 37.60
N ASP A 904 16.22 6.14 37.97
CA ASP A 904 16.57 6.38 39.36
C ASP A 904 15.93 7.67 39.89
N LYS A 905 15.31 7.59 41.08
CA LYS A 905 14.55 8.68 41.68
C LYS A 905 15.42 9.91 41.96
N MET A 906 16.60 9.68 42.57
CA MET A 906 17.52 10.76 42.92
C MET A 906 18.06 11.42 41.65
N PHE A 907 18.35 10.63 40.61
CA PHE A 907 18.76 11.15 39.32
C PHE A 907 17.73 12.13 38.72
N ILE A 908 16.43 11.78 38.73
CA ILE A 908 15.39 12.67 38.20
C ILE A 908 15.34 13.96 39.02
N GLU A 909 15.29 13.86 40.35
CA GLU A 909 15.12 15.02 41.23
C GLU A 909 16.33 15.96 41.19
N ASP A 910 17.56 15.42 41.16
CA ASP A 910 18.79 16.19 41.27
C ASP A 910 19.32 16.68 39.91
N LYS A 911 19.17 15.87 38.85
CA LYS A 911 19.81 16.13 37.56
C LYS A 911 18.86 16.63 36.48
N ILE A 912 17.59 16.21 36.49
CA ILE A 912 16.61 16.62 35.46
C ILE A 912 15.83 17.85 35.94
N LEU A 913 15.24 17.76 37.12
CA LEU A 913 14.37 18.81 37.64
C LEU A 913 15.16 20.03 38.15
N GLY A 914 16.42 19.87 38.54
CA GLY A 914 17.32 20.98 38.88
C GLY A 914 16.94 21.69 40.18
N SER A 915 17.18 23.01 40.33
CA SER A 915 16.69 23.80 41.47
C SER A 915 15.26 24.31 41.23
N VAL A 916 14.59 24.82 42.27
CA VAL A 916 13.20 25.35 42.16
C VAL A 916 13.18 26.63 41.31
N GLU A 917 14.24 27.42 41.43
CA GLU A 917 14.43 28.70 40.74
C GLU A 917 14.58 28.52 39.22
N ASP A 918 15.05 27.35 38.78
CA ASP A 918 15.22 27.02 37.35
C ASP A 918 13.94 26.51 36.68
N PHE A 919 12.88 26.18 37.44
CA PHE A 919 11.69 25.55 36.88
C PHE A 919 10.88 26.45 35.91
N PRO A 920 10.72 27.77 36.16
CA PRO A 920 10.07 28.69 35.21
C PRO A 920 10.78 28.79 33.85
N SER A 921 12.08 28.52 33.79
CA SER A 921 12.88 28.57 32.56
C SER A 921 13.04 27.19 31.89
N LYS A 922 12.40 26.14 32.41
CA LYS A 922 12.45 24.80 31.80
C LYS A 922 11.61 24.73 30.53
N SER A 923 12.07 23.88 29.61
CA SER A 923 11.38 23.57 28.37
C SER A 923 10.07 22.79 28.62
N ALA A 924 9.12 22.94 27.70
CA ALA A 924 7.89 22.14 27.59
C ALA A 924 8.14 20.62 27.73
N SER A 925 9.29 20.15 27.25
CA SER A 925 9.68 18.73 27.31
C SER A 925 9.96 18.27 28.74
N VAL A 926 10.63 19.11 29.54
CA VAL A 926 10.88 18.86 30.97
C VAL A 926 9.57 18.91 31.76
N VAL A 927 8.68 19.87 31.46
CA VAL A 927 7.36 19.97 32.11
C VAL A 927 6.52 18.73 31.83
N THR A 928 6.49 18.27 30.57
CA THR A 928 5.82 17.02 30.17
C THR A 928 6.41 15.80 30.87
N PHE A 929 7.75 15.72 30.95
CA PHE A 929 8.45 14.63 31.65
C PHE A 929 8.13 14.64 33.14
N PHE A 930 8.10 15.82 33.76
CA PHE A 930 7.77 15.98 35.17
C PHE A 930 6.33 15.59 35.48
N ALA A 931 5.37 15.94 34.61
CA ALA A 931 3.99 15.49 34.73
C ALA A 931 3.89 13.97 34.75
N ARG A 932 4.62 13.29 33.83
CA ARG A 932 4.68 11.82 33.81
C ARG A 932 5.28 11.28 35.10
N TYR A 933 6.41 11.83 35.54
CA TYR A 933 7.08 11.39 36.77
C TYR A 933 6.19 11.54 38.01
N LEU A 934 5.47 12.66 38.15
CA LEU A 934 4.52 12.88 39.24
C LEU A 934 3.41 11.84 39.26
N LEU A 935 2.91 11.41 38.09
CA LEU A 935 1.92 10.35 38.00
C LEU A 935 2.52 8.99 38.39
N TYR A 936 3.78 8.70 38.07
CA TYR A 936 4.45 7.44 38.41
C TYR A 936 4.87 7.28 39.87
N LEU A 937 4.99 8.37 40.63
CA LEU A 937 5.26 8.28 42.05
C LEU A 937 4.10 7.58 42.77
N THR A 938 4.40 6.50 43.48
CA THR A 938 3.38 5.69 44.18
C THR A 938 3.21 6.12 45.63
N ASP A 939 4.19 6.83 46.21
CA ASP A 939 4.18 7.20 47.62
C ASP A 939 3.66 8.63 47.83
N LYS A 940 2.54 8.72 48.56
CA LYS A 940 1.83 9.98 48.89
C LYS A 940 2.76 11.05 49.48
N LYS A 941 3.72 10.65 50.33
CA LYS A 941 4.64 11.60 50.98
C LYS A 941 5.62 12.23 49.98
N SER A 942 6.18 11.48 49.04
CA SER A 942 7.11 12.03 48.05
C SER A 942 6.39 12.83 46.98
N ILE A 943 5.19 12.41 46.57
CA ILE A 943 4.36 13.20 45.66
C ILE A 943 4.12 14.60 46.24
N ILE A 944 3.62 14.66 47.48
CA ILE A 944 3.33 15.92 48.17
C ILE A 944 4.62 16.69 48.40
N SER A 945 5.68 16.06 48.91
CA SER A 945 6.95 16.73 49.15
C SER A 945 7.55 17.32 47.87
N LEU A 946 7.47 16.61 46.74
CA LEU A 946 8.00 17.09 45.47
C LEU A 946 7.14 18.21 44.89
N TYR A 947 5.81 18.10 44.98
CA TYR A 947 4.89 19.17 44.62
C TYR A 947 5.12 20.44 45.45
N GLU A 948 5.19 20.32 46.78
CA GLU A 948 5.42 21.44 47.70
C GLU A 948 6.79 22.07 47.50
N ARG A 949 7.82 21.26 47.20
CA ARG A 949 9.17 21.74 46.97
C ARG A 949 9.32 22.41 45.61
N ARG A 950 8.63 21.94 44.56
CA ARG A 950 8.92 22.32 43.16
C ARG A 950 7.84 23.12 42.46
N VAL A 951 6.57 22.83 42.71
CA VAL A 951 5.44 23.44 41.99
C VAL A 951 4.83 24.57 42.80
N LYS A 952 4.61 24.34 44.09
CA LYS A 952 4.01 25.34 45.01
C LYS A 952 4.72 26.70 45.04
N PRO A 953 6.06 26.79 44.95
CA PRO A 953 6.75 28.07 44.93
C PRO A 953 6.51 28.91 43.66
N LEU A 954 6.02 28.29 42.57
CA LEU A 954 5.80 28.96 41.28
C LEU A 954 4.55 29.85 41.27
N TYR A 955 3.62 29.64 42.20
CA TYR A 955 2.36 30.40 42.31
C TYR A 955 2.53 31.87 42.73
N LYS A 956 3.76 32.35 42.97
CA LYS A 956 4.04 33.68 43.51
C LYS A 956 4.78 34.63 42.54
N THR A 957 5.02 34.26 41.28
CA THR A 957 5.91 35.02 40.38
C THR A 957 5.34 35.25 38.95
N ASP A 958 5.94 36.20 38.23
CA ASP A 958 5.57 36.80 36.92
C ASP A 958 5.05 35.86 35.79
N TYR A 959 4.37 36.48 34.81
CA TYR A 959 3.74 35.95 33.57
C TYR A 959 4.26 34.63 32.97
N TYR A 960 5.58 34.36 32.98
CA TYR A 960 6.17 33.11 32.44
C TYR A 960 5.90 31.88 33.33
N SER A 961 5.71 32.04 34.65
CA SER A 961 5.31 30.96 35.56
C SER A 961 3.96 30.36 35.17
N CYS A 962 3.04 31.20 34.70
CA CYS A 962 1.68 30.85 34.31
C CYS A 962 1.63 29.93 33.07
N ILE A 963 2.64 29.98 32.18
CA ILE A 963 2.69 29.15 30.97
C ILE A 963 3.10 27.70 31.33
N ASN A 964 4.21 27.53 32.05
CA ASN A 964 4.68 26.20 32.46
C ASN A 964 3.71 25.53 33.46
N GLU A 965 3.00 26.31 34.26
CA GLU A 965 1.93 25.83 35.14
C GLU A 965 0.73 25.29 34.33
N LYS A 966 0.20 26.07 33.39
CA LYS A 966 -0.89 25.65 32.51
C LYS A 966 -0.50 24.41 31.68
N GLU A 967 0.76 24.35 31.24
CA GLU A 967 1.31 23.21 30.52
C GLU A 967 1.48 21.97 31.41
N LEU A 968 1.94 22.12 32.66
CA LEU A 968 2.02 21.03 33.63
C LEU A 968 0.63 20.44 33.90
N ILE A 969 -0.34 21.32 34.14
CA ILE A 969 -1.75 20.97 34.36
C ILE A 969 -2.30 20.20 33.14
N ALA A 970 -2.14 20.74 31.93
CA ALA A 970 -2.60 20.09 30.71
C ALA A 970 -1.95 18.72 30.49
N ASN A 971 -0.65 18.58 30.80
CA ASN A 971 0.07 17.33 30.70
C ASN A 971 -0.35 16.31 31.78
N LEU A 972 -0.66 16.73 33.01
CA LEU A 972 -1.22 15.85 34.03
C LEU A 972 -2.55 15.26 33.58
N PHE A 973 -3.45 16.07 33.00
CA PHE A 973 -4.73 15.59 32.48
C PHE A 973 -4.56 14.63 31.30
N SER A 974 -3.81 15.03 30.27
CA SER A 974 -3.62 14.21 29.07
C SER A 974 -2.89 12.89 29.33
N LYS A 975 -2.17 12.77 30.46
CA LYS A 975 -1.43 11.56 30.85
C LYS A 975 -2.07 10.75 31.96
N LEU A 976 -3.13 11.25 32.57
CA LEU A 976 -3.84 10.58 33.65
C LEU A 976 -4.45 9.25 33.22
N PHE A 977 -5.16 9.24 32.09
CA PHE A 977 -5.86 8.04 31.63
C PHE A 977 -4.89 6.94 31.17
N ASP A 978 -3.83 7.31 30.45
CA ASP A 978 -2.71 6.42 30.09
C ASP A 978 -2.09 5.78 31.34
N HIS A 979 -1.86 6.56 32.40
CA HIS A 979 -1.32 6.09 33.66
C HIS A 979 -2.24 5.09 34.37
N ILE A 980 -3.52 5.45 34.57
CA ILE A 980 -4.51 4.58 35.23
C ILE A 980 -4.66 3.26 34.44
N THR A 981 -4.65 3.36 33.11
CA THR A 981 -4.78 2.21 32.20
C THR A 981 -3.66 1.19 32.34
N ARG A 982 -2.44 1.68 32.47
CA ARG A 982 -1.26 0.81 32.54
C ARG A 982 -0.97 0.33 33.95
N ASN A 983 -1.03 1.21 34.94
CA ASN A 983 -0.52 0.93 36.28
C ASN A 983 -1.60 0.47 37.25
N ARG A 984 -2.89 0.64 36.91
CA ARG A 984 -4.01 0.32 37.80
C ARG A 984 -3.90 1.04 39.16
N THR A 985 -3.33 2.23 39.16
CA THR A 985 -3.19 3.13 40.32
C THR A 985 -3.87 4.47 40.04
N VAL A 986 -4.51 5.05 41.05
CA VAL A 986 -5.27 6.31 40.92
C VAL A 986 -4.58 7.40 41.76
N PRO A 987 -4.04 8.47 41.14
CA PRO A 987 -3.26 9.50 41.85
C PRO A 987 -4.16 10.53 42.58
N ILE A 988 -5.20 10.08 43.28
CA ILE A 988 -6.24 10.96 43.82
C ILE A 988 -5.73 12.00 44.82
N THR A 989 -4.77 11.59 45.66
CA THR A 989 -4.22 12.49 46.66
C THR A 989 -3.49 13.66 45.99
N LEU A 990 -2.74 13.41 44.91
CA LEU A 990 -2.05 14.46 44.15
C LEU A 990 -3.06 15.50 43.65
N PHE A 991 -4.12 15.04 42.99
CA PHE A 991 -5.13 15.92 42.41
C PHE A 991 -5.90 16.70 43.47
N LYS A 992 -6.26 16.10 44.62
CA LYS A 992 -6.92 16.83 45.73
C LYS A 992 -6.02 17.88 46.39
N THR A 993 -4.75 17.55 46.62
CA THR A 993 -3.79 18.52 47.19
C THR A 993 -3.60 19.71 46.25
N LEU A 994 -3.45 19.45 44.94
CA LEU A 994 -3.39 20.48 43.91
C LEU A 994 -4.65 21.35 43.92
N PHE A 995 -5.84 20.72 43.93
CA PHE A 995 -7.12 21.43 43.95
C PHE A 995 -7.27 22.38 45.14
N ASN A 996 -6.92 21.91 46.34
CA ASN A 996 -6.99 22.70 47.57
C ASN A 996 -6.04 23.91 47.56
N ASP A 997 -4.94 23.85 46.82
CA ASP A 997 -4.05 24.98 46.66
C ASP A 997 -4.52 25.92 45.54
N PHE A 998 -5.03 25.40 44.42
CA PHE A 998 -5.63 26.22 43.35
C PHE A 998 -6.81 27.06 43.84
N THR A 999 -7.70 26.47 44.64
CA THR A 999 -8.88 27.16 45.21
C THR A 999 -8.53 28.31 46.16
N LYS A 1000 -7.30 28.36 46.68
CA LYS A 1000 -6.81 29.48 47.51
C LYS A 1000 -6.22 30.63 46.68
N ILE A 1001 -5.88 30.37 45.42
CA ILE A 1001 -5.13 31.28 44.54
C ILE A 1001 -6.06 31.87 43.47
N LEU A 1002 -6.90 31.02 42.87
CA LEU A 1002 -7.77 31.36 41.74
C LEU A 1002 -9.09 31.95 42.22
N SER A 1003 -9.62 32.90 41.46
CA SER A 1003 -10.88 33.57 41.78
C SER A 1003 -12.05 32.74 41.20
N PHE A 1004 -13.05 32.43 42.03
CA PHE A 1004 -14.12 31.51 41.63
C PHE A 1004 -14.88 31.95 40.36
N PRO A 1005 -15.25 33.23 40.17
CA PRO A 1005 -15.95 33.67 38.97
C PRO A 1005 -15.07 33.73 37.71
N GLU A 1006 -13.79 34.09 37.84
CA GLU A 1006 -12.89 34.27 36.68
C GLU A 1006 -12.28 32.95 36.21
N ASP A 1007 -12.09 31.99 37.12
CA ASP A 1007 -11.44 30.70 36.86
C ASP A 1007 -12.40 29.50 36.94
N TYR A 1008 -13.71 29.75 36.84
CA TYR A 1008 -14.76 28.75 37.03
C TYR A 1008 -14.52 27.45 36.24
N VAL A 1009 -14.21 27.56 34.94
CA VAL A 1009 -14.01 26.40 34.07
C VAL A 1009 -12.83 25.53 34.54
N SER A 1010 -11.72 26.17 34.93
CA SER A 1010 -10.52 25.47 35.41
C SER A 1010 -10.76 24.78 36.75
N LEU A 1011 -11.40 25.48 37.69
CA LEU A 1011 -11.71 24.95 39.02
C LEU A 1011 -12.70 23.78 38.96
N ARG A 1012 -13.77 23.90 38.17
CA ARG A 1012 -14.77 22.83 38.05
C ARG A 1012 -14.28 21.62 37.26
N MET A 1013 -13.49 21.83 36.21
CA MET A 1013 -12.83 20.73 35.51
C MET A 1013 -11.93 19.93 36.48
N TRP A 1014 -11.22 20.62 37.37
CA TRP A 1014 -10.34 19.97 38.35
C TRP A 1014 -11.13 19.23 39.44
N GLU A 1015 -12.17 19.85 39.98
CA GLU A 1015 -13.05 19.23 40.97
C GLU A 1015 -13.72 17.97 40.43
N LEU A 1016 -14.33 18.05 39.23
CA LEU A 1016 -14.95 16.88 38.60
C LEU A 1016 -13.93 15.78 38.29
N THR A 1017 -12.68 16.15 37.99
CA THR A 1017 -11.63 15.13 37.83
C THR A 1017 -11.27 14.48 39.17
N CYS A 1018 -11.23 15.23 40.27
CA CYS A 1018 -11.05 14.64 41.59
C CYS A 1018 -12.19 13.68 41.93
N ASP A 1019 -13.45 14.05 41.64
CA ASP A 1019 -14.62 13.19 41.82
C ASP A 1019 -14.52 11.92 40.97
N LEU A 1020 -14.12 12.05 39.70
CA LEU A 1020 -13.89 10.91 38.81
C LEU A 1020 -12.78 9.98 39.33
N LEU A 1021 -11.70 10.54 39.89
CA LEU A 1021 -10.64 9.74 40.50
C LEU A 1021 -11.14 9.02 41.76
N GLU A 1022 -11.99 9.64 42.59
CA GLU A 1022 -12.63 8.94 43.73
C GLU A 1022 -13.48 7.77 43.26
N ILE A 1023 -14.15 7.93 42.13
CA ILE A 1023 -14.96 6.88 41.52
C ILE A 1023 -14.05 5.77 40.98
N PHE A 1024 -12.98 6.10 40.25
CA PHE A 1024 -12.03 5.10 39.76
C PHE A 1024 -11.39 4.31 40.91
N GLU A 1025 -10.97 4.95 42.00
CA GLU A 1025 -10.37 4.28 43.16
C GLU A 1025 -11.33 3.26 43.80
N ARG A 1026 -12.63 3.55 43.81
CA ARG A 1026 -13.67 2.63 44.31
C ARG A 1026 -13.89 1.41 43.40
N HIS A 1027 -13.66 1.55 42.10
CA HIS A 1027 -14.03 0.54 41.08
C HIS A 1027 -12.83 -0.15 40.41
N ILE A 1028 -11.59 0.17 40.80
CA ILE A 1028 -10.37 -0.27 40.09
C ILE A 1028 -10.13 -1.78 40.08
N SER A 1029 -10.75 -2.52 41.01
CA SER A 1029 -10.63 -3.97 41.13
C SER A 1029 -11.48 -4.79 40.14
N GLU A 1030 -12.37 -4.15 39.37
CA GLU A 1030 -13.37 -4.83 38.52
C GLU A 1030 -12.90 -5.11 37.07
N GLY A 1031 -11.62 -4.91 36.75
CA GLY A 1031 -11.01 -5.33 35.48
C GLY A 1031 -11.15 -4.33 34.32
N GLU A 1032 -12.34 -3.76 34.09
CA GLU A 1032 -12.55 -2.64 33.16
C GLU A 1032 -12.44 -1.29 33.88
N ILE A 1033 -11.65 -0.37 33.33
CA ILE A 1033 -11.33 0.91 33.98
C ILE A 1033 -12.49 1.89 33.84
N ILE A 1034 -13.10 1.97 32.66
CA ILE A 1034 -14.32 2.73 32.42
C ILE A 1034 -15.48 1.72 32.35
N SER A 1035 -15.98 1.32 33.52
CA SER A 1035 -17.17 0.48 33.59
C SER A 1035 -18.44 1.33 33.55
N THR A 1036 -19.59 0.72 33.27
CA THR A 1036 -20.89 1.39 33.36
C THR A 1036 -21.16 1.94 34.76
N ALA A 1037 -20.65 1.29 35.82
CA ALA A 1037 -20.77 1.76 37.19
C ALA A 1037 -19.99 3.07 37.41
N VAL A 1038 -18.75 3.16 36.91
CA VAL A 1038 -17.93 4.38 36.96
C VAL A 1038 -18.63 5.54 36.25
N LEU A 1039 -19.10 5.33 35.02
CA LEU A 1039 -19.79 6.37 34.23
C LEU A 1039 -21.10 6.84 34.89
N THR A 1040 -21.80 5.92 35.54
CA THR A 1040 -23.04 6.19 36.27
C THR A 1040 -22.80 7.07 37.49
N ASP A 1041 -21.83 6.70 38.32
CA ASP A 1041 -21.45 7.48 39.50
C ASP A 1041 -20.89 8.85 39.09
N PHE A 1042 -20.16 8.93 37.98
CA PHE A 1042 -19.62 10.18 37.50
C PHE A 1042 -20.70 11.13 36.99
N GLY A 1043 -21.68 10.65 36.22
CA GLY A 1043 -22.81 11.48 35.80
C GLY A 1043 -23.63 12.03 36.97
N LYS A 1044 -23.78 11.27 38.05
CA LYS A 1044 -24.40 11.75 39.31
C LYS A 1044 -23.55 12.83 39.99
N ALA A 1045 -22.23 12.68 40.00
CA ALA A 1045 -21.32 13.68 40.55
C ALA A 1045 -21.43 15.00 39.76
N CYS A 1046 -21.42 14.93 38.42
CA CYS A 1046 -21.62 16.09 37.55
C CYS A 1046 -22.94 16.84 37.87
N LEU A 1047 -24.05 16.10 38.01
CA LEU A 1047 -25.34 16.71 38.38
C LEU A 1047 -25.29 17.41 39.74
N LYS A 1048 -24.68 16.78 40.75
CA LYS A 1048 -24.58 17.35 42.10
C LYS A 1048 -23.75 18.64 42.12
N VAL A 1049 -22.65 18.68 41.37
CA VAL A 1049 -21.82 19.89 41.21
C VAL A 1049 -22.61 20.99 40.52
N LEU A 1050 -23.30 20.68 39.43
CA LEU A 1050 -24.15 21.62 38.71
C LEU A 1050 -25.26 22.21 39.60
N GLN A 1051 -25.97 21.37 40.37
CA GLN A 1051 -27.02 21.81 41.31
C GLN A 1051 -26.50 22.78 42.38
N ARG A 1052 -25.25 22.60 42.81
CA ARG A 1052 -24.59 23.54 43.73
C ARG A 1052 -24.29 24.85 43.01
N ASP A 1053 -23.81 24.80 41.78
CA ASP A 1053 -23.37 25.98 41.03
C ASP A 1053 -24.52 26.88 40.60
N ILE A 1054 -25.68 26.29 40.28
CA ILE A 1054 -26.93 27.04 40.01
C ILE A 1054 -27.36 27.91 41.20
N LYS A 1055 -27.05 27.48 42.44
CA LYS A 1055 -27.35 28.27 43.64
C LYS A 1055 -26.35 29.40 43.89
N LEU A 1056 -25.16 29.32 43.28
CA LEU A 1056 -24.04 30.24 43.51
C LEU A 1056 -23.85 31.24 42.36
N LEU A 1057 -24.29 30.90 41.16
CA LEU A 1057 -24.09 31.67 39.94
C LEU A 1057 -25.42 31.92 39.24
N ALA A 1058 -25.59 33.13 38.71
CA ALA A 1058 -26.84 33.51 38.03
C ALA A 1058 -27.08 32.73 36.71
N PHE A 1059 -26.02 32.27 36.03
CA PHE A 1059 -26.14 31.55 34.77
C PHE A 1059 -24.93 30.63 34.46
N PRO A 1060 -24.78 29.47 35.12
CA PRO A 1060 -23.59 28.61 34.97
C PRO A 1060 -23.58 27.73 33.71
N ILE A 1061 -24.64 27.76 32.89
CA ILE A 1061 -24.88 26.77 31.81
C ILE A 1061 -23.76 26.75 30.76
N PRO A 1062 -23.37 27.86 30.10
CA PRO A 1062 -22.36 27.83 29.04
C PRO A 1062 -20.97 27.45 29.57
N ASP A 1063 -20.64 27.90 30.78
CA ASP A 1063 -19.35 27.62 31.38
C ASP A 1063 -19.25 26.16 31.85
N PHE A 1064 -20.33 25.60 32.42
CA PHE A 1064 -20.37 24.19 32.80
C PHE A 1064 -20.34 23.27 31.56
N GLU A 1065 -20.99 23.68 30.48
CA GLU A 1065 -20.87 23.00 29.19
C GLU A 1065 -19.41 22.96 28.70
N CYS A 1066 -18.71 24.10 28.78
CA CYS A 1066 -17.29 24.20 28.47
C CYS A 1066 -16.42 23.28 29.34
N VAL A 1067 -16.72 23.17 30.65
CA VAL A 1067 -16.08 22.22 31.57
C VAL A 1067 -16.21 20.79 31.06
N MET A 1068 -17.42 20.35 30.72
CA MET A 1068 -17.67 18.99 30.26
C MET A 1068 -16.95 18.70 28.94
N ARG A 1069 -17.00 19.62 27.96
CA ARG A 1069 -16.29 19.48 26.67
C ARG A 1069 -14.78 19.31 26.86
N ASN A 1070 -14.19 20.14 27.71
CA ASN A 1070 -12.76 20.09 28.00
C ASN A 1070 -12.38 18.79 28.71
N LEU A 1071 -13.21 18.32 29.65
CA LEU A 1071 -12.98 17.07 30.36
C LEU A 1071 -13.06 15.86 29.42
N TYR A 1072 -14.06 15.80 28.54
CA TYR A 1072 -14.21 14.73 27.54
C TYR A 1072 -13.06 14.68 26.54
N PHE A 1073 -12.62 15.85 26.07
CA PHE A 1073 -11.48 15.95 25.16
C PHE A 1073 -10.17 15.51 25.84
N LYS A 1074 -9.92 15.95 27.08
CA LYS A 1074 -8.66 15.66 27.77
C LYS A 1074 -8.57 14.23 28.30
N LEU A 1075 -9.70 13.58 28.60
CA LEU A 1075 -9.75 12.20 29.10
C LEU A 1075 -10.08 11.17 28.01
N ASP A 1076 -10.22 11.60 26.75
CA ASP A 1076 -10.48 10.74 25.59
C ASP A 1076 -11.70 9.82 25.74
N PHE A 1077 -12.83 10.37 26.23
CA PHE A 1077 -14.07 9.60 26.37
C PHE A 1077 -14.72 9.30 25.01
N SER A 1078 -15.10 8.04 24.82
CA SER A 1078 -15.88 7.61 23.66
C SER A 1078 -17.30 8.20 23.69
N GLN A 1079 -17.99 8.19 22.55
CA GLN A 1079 -19.39 8.65 22.46
C GLN A 1079 -20.33 7.87 23.39
N ILE A 1080 -20.15 6.55 23.48
CA ILE A 1080 -20.90 5.70 24.42
C ILE A 1080 -20.65 6.11 25.87
N HIS A 1081 -19.41 6.45 26.24
CA HIS A 1081 -19.11 6.93 27.59
C HIS A 1081 -19.85 8.24 27.89
N MET A 1082 -19.82 9.19 26.97
CA MET A 1082 -20.50 10.49 27.10
C MET A 1082 -22.02 10.32 27.26
N LEU A 1083 -22.66 9.49 26.43
CA LEU A 1083 -24.10 9.24 26.52
C LEU A 1083 -24.51 8.62 27.87
N GLN A 1084 -23.72 7.69 28.39
CA GLN A 1084 -23.98 7.09 29.70
C GLN A 1084 -23.86 8.14 30.83
N ILE A 1085 -22.90 9.07 30.73
CA ILE A 1085 -22.76 10.18 31.69
C ILE A 1085 -24.00 11.09 31.62
N TYR A 1086 -24.42 11.49 30.42
CA TYR A 1086 -25.61 12.33 30.21
C TYR A 1086 -26.87 11.70 30.80
N LYS A 1087 -27.06 10.39 30.63
CA LYS A 1087 -28.24 9.67 31.14
C LYS A 1087 -28.39 9.85 32.65
N ASN A 1088 -27.26 9.84 33.34
CA ASN A 1088 -27.19 9.98 34.79
C ASN A 1088 -27.20 11.45 35.23
N MET A 1089 -26.72 12.38 34.41
CA MET A 1089 -26.91 13.82 34.64
C MET A 1089 -28.38 14.22 34.59
N LEU A 1090 -29.21 13.55 33.78
CA LEU A 1090 -30.66 13.77 33.76
C LEU A 1090 -31.39 13.05 34.92
N GLY A 1091 -30.68 12.61 35.96
CA GLY A 1091 -31.23 11.82 37.06
C GLY A 1091 -32.31 12.56 37.89
N ASP A 1092 -32.26 13.89 37.94
CA ASP A 1092 -33.18 14.73 38.71
C ASP A 1092 -33.98 15.66 37.78
N GLN A 1093 -35.29 15.42 37.70
CA GLN A 1093 -36.22 16.21 36.89
C GLN A 1093 -36.43 17.64 37.42
N SER A 1094 -36.01 17.96 38.64
CA SER A 1094 -36.13 19.33 39.16
C SER A 1094 -35.02 20.28 38.68
N THR A 1095 -33.92 19.74 38.15
CA THR A 1095 -32.75 20.53 37.71
C THR A 1095 -32.79 20.78 36.20
N VAL A 1096 -33.57 21.78 35.79
CA VAL A 1096 -33.86 22.11 34.39
C VAL A 1096 -32.57 22.41 33.59
N GLU A 1097 -31.59 23.04 34.21
CA GLU A 1097 -30.32 23.43 33.62
C GLU A 1097 -29.50 22.22 33.14
N SER A 1098 -29.63 21.07 33.80
CA SER A 1098 -28.97 19.83 33.38
C SER A 1098 -29.49 19.34 32.02
N TYR A 1099 -30.77 19.57 31.73
CA TYR A 1099 -31.40 19.22 30.47
C TYR A 1099 -30.89 20.14 29.35
N PHE A 1100 -30.71 21.43 29.61
CA PHE A 1100 -30.14 22.37 28.64
C PHE A 1100 -28.68 22.03 28.30
N ILE A 1101 -27.86 21.72 29.31
CA ILE A 1101 -26.46 21.33 29.11
C ILE A 1101 -26.37 20.04 28.28
N VAL A 1102 -27.16 19.01 28.61
CA VAL A 1102 -27.16 17.75 27.85
C VAL A 1102 -27.66 17.97 26.41
N LEU A 1103 -28.68 18.80 26.19
CA LEU A 1103 -29.18 19.13 24.85
C LEU A 1103 -28.10 19.79 23.98
N ASN A 1104 -27.32 20.72 24.53
CA ASN A 1104 -26.22 21.35 23.80
C ASN A 1104 -25.07 20.37 23.54
N LEU A 1105 -24.66 19.59 24.54
CA LEU A 1105 -23.56 18.64 24.40
C LEU A 1105 -23.89 17.46 23.46
N LEU A 1106 -25.17 17.15 23.24
CA LEU A 1106 -25.61 16.15 22.26
C LEU A 1106 -25.36 16.57 20.81
N GLN A 1107 -25.31 17.88 20.52
CA GLN A 1107 -25.06 18.41 19.17
C GLN A 1107 -23.66 18.04 18.64
N ASP A 1108 -22.63 18.03 19.50
CA ASP A 1108 -21.25 17.72 19.07
C ASP A 1108 -21.01 16.26 18.79
N ILE A 1109 -21.83 15.39 19.38
CA ILE A 1109 -21.79 13.96 19.10
C ILE A 1109 -22.20 13.73 17.64
N GLU A 1110 -23.09 14.54 17.05
CA GLU A 1110 -23.59 14.36 15.67
C GLU A 1110 -22.62 14.78 14.56
N ILE A 1111 -21.80 15.82 14.77
CA ILE A 1111 -20.92 16.36 13.73
C ILE A 1111 -19.82 15.36 13.31
N LYS A 1112 -19.52 14.34 14.13
CA LYS A 1112 -18.53 13.29 13.83
C LYS A 1112 -19.12 11.99 13.27
N ILE A 1113 -20.46 11.83 13.18
CA ILE A 1113 -21.12 10.57 12.77
C ILE A 1113 -21.30 10.51 11.26
N TYR A 1114 -20.19 10.49 10.53
CA TYR A 1114 -20.22 9.88 9.20
C TYR A 1114 -19.75 8.43 9.20
N HIS A 1115 -19.19 7.88 10.30
CA HIS A 1115 -18.44 6.61 10.21
C HIS A 1115 -18.45 5.59 11.39
N THR A 1116 -19.30 5.65 12.42
CA THR A 1116 -19.29 4.59 13.47
C THR A 1116 -20.70 4.16 13.90
N TRP A 1117 -20.95 2.83 13.87
CA TRP A 1117 -22.27 2.19 13.98
C TRP A 1117 -22.29 1.15 15.11
N TYR A 1118 -22.49 1.59 16.35
CA TYR A 1118 -22.71 0.71 17.49
C TYR A 1118 -24.20 0.76 17.89
N THR A 1119 -24.92 -0.37 17.78
CA THR A 1119 -26.36 -0.50 18.12
C THR A 1119 -26.69 -0.02 19.54
N GLN A 1120 -25.77 -0.24 20.50
CA GLN A 1120 -25.92 0.22 21.87
C GLN A 1120 -25.93 1.76 22.00
N GLU A 1121 -25.22 2.47 21.13
CA GLU A 1121 -25.16 3.94 21.13
C GLU A 1121 -26.52 4.54 20.70
N THR A 1122 -27.13 3.96 19.67
CA THR A 1122 -28.43 4.39 19.14
C THR A 1122 -29.56 4.18 20.15
N GLU A 1123 -29.57 3.06 20.87
CA GLU A 1123 -30.59 2.78 21.90
C GLU A 1123 -30.47 3.75 23.09
N MET A 1124 -29.27 3.97 23.61
CA MET A 1124 -29.05 4.92 24.72
C MET A 1124 -29.39 6.36 24.32
N ARG A 1125 -29.08 6.75 23.08
CA ARG A 1125 -29.47 8.05 22.54
C ARG A 1125 -30.99 8.20 22.49
N LYS A 1126 -31.71 7.18 22.00
CA LYS A 1126 -33.17 7.20 21.97
C LYS A 1126 -33.75 7.33 23.38
N GLU A 1127 -33.22 6.58 24.34
CA GLU A 1127 -33.64 6.67 25.74
C GLU A 1127 -33.42 8.07 26.32
N LEU A 1128 -32.28 8.70 26.04
CA LEU A 1128 -31.99 10.08 26.43
C LEU A 1128 -32.97 11.09 25.81
N LEU A 1129 -33.23 10.96 24.52
CA LEU A 1129 -34.15 11.82 23.78
C LEU A 1129 -35.61 11.67 24.26
N ASP A 1130 -36.03 10.45 24.58
CA ASP A 1130 -37.35 10.19 25.20
C ASP A 1130 -37.44 10.86 26.58
N LYS A 1131 -36.35 10.83 27.37
CA LYS A 1131 -36.27 11.48 28.68
C LYS A 1131 -36.24 13.01 28.60
N LEU A 1132 -35.57 13.58 27.60
CA LEU A 1132 -35.53 15.03 27.35
C LEU A 1132 -36.89 15.55 26.85
N SER A 1133 -37.54 14.81 25.94
CA SER A 1133 -38.82 15.20 25.34
C SER A 1133 -40.03 15.06 26.28
N SER A 1134 -39.95 14.15 27.25
CA SER A 1134 -41.00 13.91 28.26
C SER A 1134 -40.90 14.80 29.51
N HIS A 1135 -39.91 15.71 29.56
CA HIS A 1135 -39.70 16.58 30.72
C HIS A 1135 -40.85 17.58 30.92
N PRO A 1136 -41.31 17.88 32.15
CA PRO A 1136 -42.50 18.73 32.38
C PRO A 1136 -42.30 20.23 32.09
N CYS A 1137 -41.07 20.73 32.07
CA CYS A 1137 -40.76 22.14 31.76
C CYS A 1137 -40.93 22.42 30.26
N LYS A 1138 -41.75 23.43 29.93
CA LYS A 1138 -42.10 23.81 28.55
C LYS A 1138 -40.88 24.29 27.76
N GLU A 1139 -39.97 25.00 28.40
CA GLU A 1139 -38.74 25.53 27.80
C GLU A 1139 -37.80 24.40 27.35
N VAL A 1140 -37.64 23.35 28.18
CA VAL A 1140 -36.90 22.14 27.81
C VAL A 1140 -37.58 21.43 26.65
N GLN A 1141 -38.92 21.29 26.67
CA GLN A 1141 -39.65 20.68 25.57
C GLN A 1141 -39.51 21.48 24.27
N VAL A 1142 -39.54 22.81 24.33
CA VAL A 1142 -39.39 23.70 23.15
C VAL A 1142 -37.99 23.60 22.57
N ILE A 1143 -36.95 23.67 23.40
CA ILE A 1143 -35.55 23.55 22.93
C ILE A 1143 -35.27 22.12 22.42
N CYS A 1144 -35.80 21.10 23.09
CA CYS A 1144 -35.72 19.71 22.63
C CYS A 1144 -36.45 19.53 21.29
N ARG A 1145 -37.66 20.11 21.11
CA ARG A 1145 -38.39 20.14 19.83
C ARG A 1145 -37.62 20.89 18.76
N HIS A 1146 -37.00 22.01 19.09
CA HIS A 1146 -36.16 22.76 18.15
C HIS A 1146 -34.95 21.94 17.71
N TYR A 1147 -34.29 21.24 18.64
CA TYR A 1147 -33.22 20.30 18.35
C TYR A 1147 -33.70 19.15 17.43
N PHE A 1148 -34.85 18.52 17.72
CA PHE A 1148 -35.46 17.52 16.82
C PHE A 1148 -35.79 18.10 15.44
N HIS A 1149 -36.30 19.31 15.37
CA HIS A 1149 -36.69 19.95 14.12
C HIS A 1149 -35.49 20.34 13.25
N GLN A 1150 -34.34 20.64 13.86
CA GLN A 1150 -33.10 20.96 13.15
C GLN A 1150 -32.29 19.72 12.76
N HIS A 1151 -32.36 18.62 13.54
CA HIS A 1151 -31.41 17.50 13.40
C HIS A 1151 -32.05 16.10 13.17
N LEU A 1152 -33.35 15.90 13.47
CA LEU A 1152 -34.05 14.61 13.36
C LEU A 1152 -35.52 14.79 12.91
N PRO A 1153 -35.79 15.18 11.64
CA PRO A 1153 -37.13 15.56 11.18
C PRO A 1153 -38.17 14.41 11.13
N GLU A 1154 -37.81 13.16 11.42
CA GLU A 1154 -38.69 11.98 11.26
C GLU A 1154 -39.39 11.49 12.56
N VAL A 1155 -39.21 12.13 13.73
CA VAL A 1155 -39.83 11.66 14.99
C VAL A 1155 -41.11 12.45 15.32
N LYS A 1156 -42.29 11.86 15.07
CA LYS A 1156 -43.59 12.40 15.54
C LYS A 1156 -43.75 12.17 17.05
N LEU A 1157 -43.79 13.24 17.84
CA LEU A 1157 -44.18 13.20 19.26
C LEU A 1157 -45.68 12.85 19.42
N LYS A 1158 -45.99 11.97 20.37
CA LYS A 1158 -47.37 11.63 20.79
C LYS A 1158 -47.98 12.75 21.64
N SER A 1159 -48.39 13.84 21.02
CA SER A 1159 -49.46 14.71 21.52
C SER A 1159 -49.85 15.69 20.43
N GLY A 1160 -50.97 15.40 19.76
CA GLY A 1160 -51.53 16.28 18.74
C GLY A 1160 -52.23 17.46 19.39
N GLU A 1161 -51.48 18.54 19.66
CA GLU A 1161 -52.01 19.89 19.82
C GLU A 1161 -50.97 20.87 19.26
N ILE A 1162 -51.26 21.44 18.09
CA ILE A 1162 -50.50 22.54 17.49
C ILE A 1162 -51.02 23.83 18.12
N LEU A 1163 -50.23 24.48 18.98
CA LEU A 1163 -50.42 25.89 19.29
C LEU A 1163 -49.68 26.73 18.22
N PRO A 1164 -50.28 27.79 17.68
CA PRO A 1164 -49.63 28.65 16.70
C PRO A 1164 -48.46 29.41 17.33
N PRO A 1165 -47.45 29.82 16.54
CA PRO A 1165 -46.36 30.64 17.04
C PRO A 1165 -46.91 32.02 17.41
N ASP A 1166 -46.87 32.34 18.70
CA ASP A 1166 -47.12 33.71 19.18
C ASP A 1166 -45.81 34.48 19.07
N ASP A 1167 -45.83 35.60 18.36
CA ASP A 1167 -44.67 36.43 17.96
C ASP A 1167 -44.01 37.20 19.14
N SER A 1168 -44.25 36.78 20.39
CA SER A 1168 -43.79 37.50 21.58
C SER A 1168 -42.42 37.08 22.13
N TRP A 1169 -41.64 36.27 21.40
CA TRP A 1169 -40.39 35.66 21.90
C TRP A 1169 -39.13 36.02 21.08
N LYS A 1170 -39.07 37.22 20.49
CA LYS A 1170 -37.82 37.76 19.95
C LYS A 1170 -36.94 38.35 21.04
#